data_AF-A0A8H7BG64-F1
#
_entry.id   AF-A0A8H7BG64-F1
#
_cell.length_a   1.000
_cell.length_b   1.000
_cell.length_c   1.000
_cell.angle_alpha   90.00
_cell.angle_beta   90.00
_cell.angle_gamma   90.00
#
_symmetry.space_group_name_H-M   'P 1'
#
loop_
_entity.id
_entity.type
_entity.pdbx_description
1 polymer ?
#
loop_
_entity_poly.entity_id
_entity_poly.type
_entity_poly.pdbx_seq_one_letter_code
_entity_poly.pdbx_strand_id
1 'polypeptide(L)'
;MSRLVESPLISPSILIDSELNIATISRHDSIDSAQDLEIAELRRQIEKLQATETSLIWQCDEASRELKACKRDLAKEKQEARTFAGKLSKESRNLGALNEDMVTLRKDTERQVCDIESKLEQERKKRAKIQQDANRTITELRSELDAKQSVIKNLQACIPDKKRQLHVEQAKIGAIQATAYRPTGSLACKPSSHDANPYQPSHVSHLQDTIKYLQKENARLQNIHHEDGCEEYRNSIFHQLEDAKGLQAAAEAETEGLRHLAKANADLMEENVNNVESIKALIQQTDSYGAKVRQLQGNTKEPLAKEHFTSGMIKDADANHYLNQLLSFSAITYLDTVPVAPKDNEVEIAGYIHRLRAAELQIQVLSSDRNIPPEPCTPVYPTSAALGLSTLFFLASEPEAASSIRSSLEISDLQTVSTTPRTPVPTTNPLNNPALLAGLEDLGKSIMSLSTVPSLKGVVQSSTKLQVTPLPNVALTINIQPTDKRNYSLLQRVQSAISATSSLDIHGPKEYVKQLVASMHDAEADHAEKSKLVVQLEMVSKQYLADIDVLEAQAFKSPVVPKPDVAFWLNNLLKDRATCINTAVEESMLRDRDEALMSHDEFIRDNIQSNDVLIVSVGANDVALKPNSSTIRHMLQLAWLTPRKNLENGTAGALKYFKHMFGTKVENYVTRLTTKTKPRAVIVCMIYFPLESGLGQTSWADAQLKALGYNSYPGQLQAAIRAMYKIATKEIRVDGTEVVPCALHEVLDGKSVSDYTARVEPNESGGRKMAVKFVELLDEIIQK
;
A
#
# COMPACT_ATOMS: atom_id res chain seq x y z
N MET A 1 33.11 -50.47 -13.09
CA MET A 1 33.85 -51.74 -12.93
C MET A 1 34.38 -52.13 -14.29
N SER A 2 35.66 -51.84 -14.52
CA SER A 2 36.34 -52.01 -15.81
C SER A 2 36.63 -53.48 -16.08
N ARG A 3 36.10 -54.03 -17.17
CA ARG A 3 36.63 -55.26 -17.78
C ARG A 3 37.41 -54.85 -19.03
N LEU A 4 38.73 -54.85 -18.87
CA LEU A 4 39.68 -54.91 -19.98
C LEU A 4 39.44 -56.25 -20.69
N VAL A 5 38.91 -56.19 -21.91
CA VAL A 5 38.90 -57.33 -22.83
C VAL A 5 40.14 -57.17 -23.69
N GLU A 6 41.18 -57.92 -23.36
CA GLU A 6 42.38 -58.06 -24.17
C GLU A 6 41.99 -58.68 -25.52
N SER A 7 42.18 -57.90 -26.58
CA SER A 7 42.14 -58.40 -27.96
C SER A 7 43.44 -59.18 -28.22
N PRO A 8 43.41 -60.36 -28.85
CA PRO A 8 44.63 -61.06 -29.21
C PRO A 8 45.36 -60.27 -30.31
N LEU A 9 46.54 -59.78 -29.98
CA LEU A 9 47.52 -59.25 -30.92
C LEU A 9 47.98 -60.39 -31.85
N ILE A 10 47.34 -60.51 -33.01
CA ILE A 10 47.90 -61.30 -34.12
C ILE A 10 49.03 -60.45 -34.72
N SER A 11 50.26 -60.85 -34.41
CA SER A 11 51.48 -60.27 -34.96
C SER A 11 51.57 -60.51 -36.47
N PRO A 12 51.75 -59.48 -37.31
CA PRO A 12 52.14 -59.69 -38.71
C PRO A 12 53.65 -59.86 -38.74
N SER A 13 54.12 -61.09 -38.49
CA SER A 13 55.52 -61.43 -38.64
C SER A 13 55.63 -62.88 -39.06
N ILE A 14 56.50 -63.11 -40.06
CA ILE A 14 56.93 -64.40 -40.61
C ILE A 14 56.02 -64.93 -41.75
N LEU A 15 56.17 -64.34 -42.93
CA LEU A 15 55.99 -65.02 -44.23
C LEU A 15 56.76 -64.26 -45.32
N ILE A 16 58.05 -64.03 -45.06
CA ILE A 16 59.07 -63.72 -46.08
C ILE A 16 60.23 -64.62 -45.69
N ASP A 17 60.32 -65.80 -46.33
CA ASP A 17 61.52 -66.61 -46.55
C ASP A 17 61.12 -68.03 -46.97
N SER A 18 60.70 -68.19 -48.24
CA SER A 18 60.78 -69.51 -48.90
C SER A 18 60.85 -69.44 -50.44
N GLU A 19 61.36 -68.36 -51.02
CA GLU A 19 61.51 -68.23 -52.50
C GLU A 19 62.95 -68.38 -53.02
N LEU A 20 63.89 -68.87 -52.21
CA LEU A 20 65.24 -69.18 -52.67
C LEU A 20 65.72 -70.53 -52.14
N ASN A 21 65.34 -71.63 -52.81
CA ASN A 21 66.17 -72.83 -52.96
C ASN A 21 65.44 -73.99 -53.67
N ILE A 22 65.09 -73.84 -54.96
CA ILE A 22 65.02 -75.00 -55.87
C ILE A 22 65.53 -74.55 -57.25
N ALA A 23 66.85 -74.43 -57.36
CA ALA A 23 67.52 -74.49 -58.65
C ALA A 23 68.58 -75.57 -58.55
N THR A 24 68.63 -76.41 -59.58
CA THR A 24 69.55 -77.54 -59.82
C THR A 24 69.05 -78.89 -59.31
N ILE A 25 68.38 -79.66 -60.18
CA ILE A 25 68.80 -81.03 -60.58
C ILE A 25 67.91 -81.54 -61.72
N SER A 26 68.58 -82.11 -62.72
CA SER A 26 68.13 -83.06 -63.74
C SER A 26 67.28 -82.57 -64.92
N ARG A 27 67.99 -82.30 -66.02
CA ARG A 27 67.49 -82.45 -67.39
C ARG A 27 67.39 -83.95 -67.71
N HIS A 28 66.18 -84.49 -67.82
CA HIS A 28 65.73 -85.47 -68.83
C HIS A 28 64.24 -85.77 -68.61
N ASP A 29 63.53 -86.03 -69.70
CA ASP A 29 62.09 -86.31 -69.83
C ASP A 29 61.16 -85.10 -70.07
N SER A 30 61.46 -84.53 -71.23
CA SER A 30 60.59 -83.86 -72.21
C SER A 30 59.14 -84.39 -72.26
N ILE A 31 58.21 -83.48 -71.94
CA ILE A 31 56.79 -83.34 -72.36
C ILE A 31 55.70 -83.61 -71.30
N ASP A 32 55.88 -84.49 -70.30
CA ASP A 32 54.86 -84.68 -69.24
C ASP A 32 54.96 -83.69 -68.06
N SER A 33 56.12 -83.02 -67.90
CA SER A 33 56.42 -82.13 -66.77
C SER A 33 55.65 -80.79 -66.75
N ALA A 34 55.13 -80.32 -67.88
CA ALA A 34 54.40 -79.05 -67.92
C ALA A 34 52.98 -79.17 -67.37
N GLN A 35 52.32 -80.32 -67.63
CA GLN A 35 50.97 -80.60 -67.13
C GLN A 35 50.97 -80.81 -65.61
N ASP A 36 51.98 -81.50 -65.07
CA ASP A 36 52.09 -81.71 -63.62
C ASP A 36 52.32 -80.40 -62.85
N LEU A 37 53.05 -79.44 -63.43
CA LEU A 37 53.25 -78.12 -62.83
C LEU A 37 51.95 -77.29 -62.82
N GLU A 38 51.18 -77.34 -63.92
CA GLU A 38 49.87 -76.68 -64.02
C GLU A 38 48.87 -77.29 -63.03
N ILE A 39 48.86 -78.63 -62.89
CA ILE A 39 48.02 -79.32 -61.91
C ILE A 39 48.41 -78.96 -60.48
N ALA A 40 49.70 -78.85 -60.18
CA ALA A 40 50.18 -78.44 -58.85
C ALA A 40 49.78 -76.99 -58.50
N GLU A 41 49.88 -76.07 -59.48
CA GLU A 41 49.47 -74.68 -59.29
C GLU A 41 47.95 -74.56 -59.11
N LEU A 42 47.16 -75.29 -59.91
CA LEU A 42 45.69 -75.33 -59.74
C LEU A 42 45.30 -75.91 -58.37
N ARG A 43 45.97 -76.95 -57.88
CA ARG A 43 45.74 -77.47 -56.52
C ARG A 43 46.03 -76.44 -55.44
N ARG A 44 47.15 -75.70 -55.57
CA ARG A 44 47.50 -74.61 -54.64
C ARG A 44 46.45 -73.49 -54.65
N GLN A 45 45.92 -73.15 -55.82
CA GLN A 45 44.83 -72.17 -55.93
C GLN A 45 43.52 -72.67 -55.31
N ILE A 46 43.17 -73.95 -55.50
CA ILE A 46 42.01 -74.57 -54.87
C ILE A 46 42.15 -74.56 -53.34
N GLU A 47 43.30 -74.95 -52.80
CA GLU A 47 43.54 -74.92 -51.35
C GLU A 47 43.45 -73.49 -50.78
N LYS A 48 44.00 -72.50 -51.50
CA LYS A 48 43.88 -71.09 -51.12
C LYS A 48 42.42 -70.63 -51.12
N LEU A 49 41.65 -71.02 -52.14
CA LEU A 49 40.22 -70.70 -52.23
C LEU A 49 39.42 -71.36 -51.11
N GLN A 50 39.68 -72.63 -50.79
CA GLN A 50 39.03 -73.35 -49.68
C GLN A 50 39.35 -72.73 -48.32
N ALA A 51 40.59 -72.27 -48.11
CA ALA A 51 40.98 -71.55 -46.90
C ALA A 51 40.23 -70.20 -46.78
N THR A 52 40.11 -69.45 -47.89
CA THR A 52 39.32 -68.21 -47.90
C THR A 52 37.83 -68.46 -47.69
N GLU A 53 37.27 -69.51 -48.27
CA GLU A 53 35.87 -69.90 -48.08
C GLU A 53 35.60 -70.22 -46.60
N THR A 54 36.46 -71.02 -45.97
CA THR A 54 36.33 -71.38 -44.55
C THR A 54 36.43 -70.14 -43.65
N SER A 55 37.35 -69.21 -43.96
CA SER A 55 37.48 -67.93 -43.25
C SER A 55 36.22 -67.06 -43.39
N LEU A 56 35.62 -67.00 -44.58
CA LEU A 56 34.39 -66.24 -44.82
C LEU A 56 33.20 -66.86 -44.10
N ILE A 57 33.07 -68.20 -44.08
CA ILE A 57 32.03 -68.89 -43.31
C ILE A 57 32.15 -68.54 -41.83
N TRP A 58 33.35 -68.58 -41.26
CA TRP A 58 33.57 -68.22 -39.86
C TRP A 58 33.20 -66.76 -39.56
N GLN A 59 33.55 -65.82 -40.45
CA GLN A 59 33.15 -64.41 -40.32
C GLN A 59 31.63 -64.22 -40.39
N CYS A 60 30.95 -64.94 -41.29
CA CYS A 60 29.48 -64.94 -41.38
C CYS A 60 28.82 -65.46 -40.09
N ASP A 61 29.37 -66.52 -39.49
CA ASP A 61 28.86 -67.08 -38.24
C ASP A 61 29.08 -66.16 -37.04
N GLU A 62 30.21 -65.46 -36.96
CA GLU A 62 30.47 -64.43 -35.94
C GLU A 62 29.50 -63.25 -36.10
N ALA A 63 29.36 -62.71 -37.32
CA ALA A 63 28.42 -61.63 -37.60
C ALA A 63 26.97 -62.03 -37.27
N SER A 64 26.59 -63.28 -37.51
CA SER A 64 25.26 -63.81 -37.15
C SER A 64 25.06 -63.88 -35.63
N ARG A 65 26.11 -64.21 -34.86
CA ARG A 65 26.08 -64.20 -33.39
C ARG A 65 25.96 -62.80 -32.83
N GLU A 66 26.73 -61.85 -33.36
CA GLU A 66 26.64 -60.42 -33.00
C GLU A 66 25.26 -59.85 -33.31
N LEU A 67 24.70 -60.14 -34.49
CA LEU A 67 23.35 -59.71 -34.86
C LEU A 67 22.28 -60.27 -33.91
N LYS A 68 22.43 -61.52 -33.45
CA LYS A 68 21.53 -62.11 -32.43
C LYS A 68 21.69 -61.47 -31.06
N ALA A 69 22.90 -61.06 -30.66
CA ALA A 69 23.12 -60.31 -29.42
C ALA A 69 22.47 -58.93 -29.50
N CYS A 70 22.74 -58.17 -30.56
CA CYS A 70 22.15 -56.85 -30.82
C CYS A 70 20.61 -56.90 -30.81
N LYS A 71 19.99 -57.91 -31.44
CA LYS A 71 18.52 -58.10 -31.41
C LYS A 71 17.96 -58.29 -29.99
N ARG A 72 18.69 -58.98 -29.10
CA ARG A 72 18.25 -59.17 -27.71
C ARG A 72 18.36 -57.88 -26.91
N ASP A 73 19.44 -57.12 -27.10
CA ASP A 73 19.64 -55.84 -26.42
C ASP A 73 18.60 -54.80 -26.87
N LEU A 74 18.32 -54.72 -28.17
CA LEU A 74 17.26 -53.88 -28.71
C LEU A 74 15.87 -54.26 -28.16
N ALA A 75 15.59 -55.56 -28.00
CA ALA A 75 14.33 -56.01 -27.41
C ALA A 75 14.21 -55.62 -25.93
N LYS A 76 15.33 -55.68 -25.18
CA LYS A 76 15.40 -55.25 -23.77
C LYS A 76 15.19 -53.74 -23.65
N GLU A 77 15.87 -52.93 -24.46
CA GLU A 77 15.73 -51.47 -24.47
C GLU A 77 14.30 -51.04 -24.84
N LYS A 78 13.69 -51.71 -25.84
CA LYS A 78 12.29 -51.49 -26.20
C LYS A 78 11.33 -51.79 -25.04
N GLN A 79 11.61 -52.81 -24.24
CA GLN A 79 10.81 -53.14 -23.07
C GLN A 79 11.00 -52.10 -21.96
N GLU A 80 12.23 -51.64 -21.70
CA GLU A 80 12.52 -50.58 -20.73
C GLU A 80 11.83 -49.27 -21.13
N ALA A 81 11.89 -48.88 -22.41
CA ALA A 81 11.19 -47.72 -22.95
C ALA A 81 9.67 -47.79 -22.73
N ARG A 82 9.06 -48.97 -22.90
CA ARG A 82 7.62 -49.19 -22.60
C ARG A 82 7.31 -49.01 -21.12
N THR A 83 8.14 -49.55 -20.23
CA THR A 83 7.94 -49.36 -18.78
C THR A 83 8.09 -47.90 -18.38
N PHE A 84 9.02 -47.17 -19.02
CA PHE A 84 9.23 -45.76 -18.79
C PHE A 84 8.04 -44.91 -19.27
N ALA A 85 7.53 -45.17 -20.47
CA ALA A 85 6.33 -44.52 -20.99
C ALA A 85 5.12 -44.73 -20.07
N GLY A 86 4.96 -45.94 -19.49
CA GLY A 86 3.92 -46.23 -18.50
C GLY A 86 4.05 -45.39 -17.22
N LYS A 87 5.27 -45.21 -16.70
CA LYS A 87 5.54 -44.34 -15.54
C LYS A 87 5.25 -42.87 -15.85
N LEU A 88 5.67 -42.39 -17.04
CA LEU A 88 5.45 -41.01 -17.47
C LEU A 88 3.95 -40.71 -17.66
N SER A 89 3.19 -41.66 -18.20
CA SER A 89 1.72 -41.56 -18.29
C SER A 89 1.05 -41.52 -16.91
N LYS A 90 1.55 -42.27 -15.93
CA LYS A 90 1.05 -42.20 -14.55
C LYS A 90 1.30 -40.82 -13.92
N GLU A 91 2.50 -40.26 -14.06
CA GLU A 91 2.79 -38.92 -13.52
C GLU A 91 2.06 -37.80 -14.26
N SER A 92 1.84 -37.93 -15.56
CA SER A 92 1.00 -36.99 -16.29
C SER A 92 -0.44 -36.96 -15.75
N ARG A 93 -1.00 -38.11 -15.34
CA ARG A 93 -2.33 -38.18 -14.73
C ARG A 93 -2.35 -37.57 -13.33
N ASN A 94 -1.31 -37.83 -12.54
CA ASN A 94 -1.17 -37.22 -11.20
C ASN A 94 -1.04 -35.69 -11.27
N LEU A 95 -0.28 -35.16 -12.23
CA LEU A 95 -0.21 -33.71 -12.48
C LEU A 95 -1.56 -33.13 -12.93
N GLY A 96 -2.33 -33.87 -13.72
CA GLY A 96 -3.70 -33.49 -14.08
C GLY A 96 -4.59 -33.34 -12.85
N ALA A 97 -4.59 -34.34 -11.95
CA ALA A 97 -5.35 -34.29 -10.71
C ALA A 97 -4.92 -33.13 -9.79
N LEU A 98 -3.61 -32.91 -9.61
CA LEU A 98 -3.10 -31.79 -8.81
C LEU A 98 -3.52 -30.43 -9.39
N ASN A 99 -3.56 -30.29 -10.71
CA ASN A 99 -4.02 -29.08 -11.37
C ASN A 99 -5.53 -28.85 -11.16
N GLU A 100 -6.35 -29.90 -11.17
CA GLU A 100 -7.77 -29.81 -10.82
C GLU A 100 -7.98 -29.38 -9.36
N ASP A 101 -7.19 -29.91 -8.43
CA ASP A 101 -7.21 -29.51 -7.02
C ASP A 101 -6.84 -28.03 -6.86
N MET A 102 -5.81 -27.56 -7.54
CA MET A 102 -5.42 -26.14 -7.54
C MET A 102 -6.52 -25.21 -8.10
N VAL A 103 -7.21 -25.64 -9.16
CA VAL A 103 -8.34 -24.89 -9.72
C VAL A 103 -9.50 -24.81 -8.71
N THR A 104 -9.75 -25.91 -7.99
CA THR A 104 -10.79 -25.95 -6.96
C THR A 104 -10.44 -25.04 -5.79
N LEU A 105 -9.21 -25.11 -5.28
CA LEU A 105 -8.71 -24.25 -4.21
C LEU A 105 -8.79 -22.76 -4.58
N ARG A 106 -8.46 -22.40 -5.83
CA ARG A 106 -8.61 -21.03 -6.32
C ARG A 106 -10.06 -20.56 -6.28
N LYS A 107 -11.00 -21.38 -6.76
CA LYS A 107 -12.43 -21.05 -6.73
C LYS A 107 -12.96 -20.86 -5.31
N ASP A 108 -12.52 -21.70 -4.38
CA ASP A 108 -12.94 -21.58 -2.98
C ASP A 108 -12.34 -20.34 -2.32
N THR A 109 -11.09 -19.99 -2.65
CA THR A 109 -10.45 -18.73 -2.22
C THR A 109 -11.20 -17.52 -2.79
N GLU A 110 -11.56 -17.53 -4.07
CA GLU A 110 -12.33 -16.46 -4.71
C GLU A 110 -13.71 -16.28 -4.06
N ARG A 111 -14.37 -17.37 -3.65
CA ARG A 111 -15.63 -17.30 -2.90
C ARG A 111 -15.44 -16.67 -1.52
N GLN A 112 -14.41 -17.09 -0.79
CA GLN A 112 -14.11 -16.52 0.54
C GLN A 112 -13.81 -15.02 0.45
N VAL A 113 -13.05 -14.59 -0.55
CA VAL A 113 -12.78 -13.17 -0.80
C VAL A 113 -14.07 -12.41 -1.09
N CYS A 114 -14.95 -12.93 -1.97
CA CYS A 114 -16.26 -12.33 -2.23
C CYS A 114 -17.11 -12.19 -0.95
N ASP A 115 -17.12 -13.21 -0.08
CA ASP A 115 -17.87 -13.20 1.17
C ASP A 115 -17.33 -12.16 2.17
N ILE A 116 -16.00 -12.02 2.25
CA ILE A 116 -15.33 -11.01 3.08
C ILE A 116 -15.63 -9.59 2.56
N GLU A 117 -15.54 -9.37 1.25
CA GLU A 117 -15.86 -8.08 0.62
C GLU A 117 -17.31 -7.68 0.87
N SER A 118 -18.25 -8.63 0.76
CA SER A 118 -19.67 -8.40 1.05
C SER A 118 -19.90 -8.00 2.52
N LYS A 119 -19.23 -8.68 3.47
CA LYS A 119 -19.27 -8.32 4.90
C LYS A 119 -18.69 -6.94 5.16
N LEU A 120 -17.55 -6.62 4.54
CA LEU A 120 -16.89 -5.32 4.68
C LEU A 120 -17.78 -4.19 4.17
N GLU A 121 -18.45 -4.40 3.03
CA GLU A 121 -19.38 -3.43 2.47
C GLU A 121 -20.63 -3.23 3.34
N GLN A 122 -21.14 -4.31 3.95
CA GLN A 122 -22.22 -4.21 4.93
C GLN A 122 -21.81 -3.39 6.16
N GLU A 123 -20.60 -3.60 6.68
CA GLU A 123 -20.07 -2.81 7.80
C GLU A 123 -19.83 -1.34 7.43
N ARG A 124 -19.34 -1.05 6.22
CA ARG A 124 -19.22 0.32 5.71
C ARG A 124 -20.57 1.03 5.67
N LYS A 125 -21.63 0.36 5.20
CA LYS A 125 -23.00 0.90 5.20
C LYS A 125 -23.52 1.17 6.61
N LYS A 126 -23.25 0.28 7.56
CA LYS A 126 -23.60 0.51 8.98
C LYS A 126 -22.88 1.74 9.54
N ARG A 127 -21.57 1.87 9.30
CA ARG A 127 -20.78 3.02 9.73
C ARG A 127 -21.26 4.33 9.10
N ALA A 128 -21.56 4.32 7.81
CA ALA A 128 -22.11 5.49 7.12
C ALA A 128 -23.43 5.95 7.73
N LYS A 129 -24.31 5.02 8.12
CA LYS A 129 -25.56 5.32 8.81
C LYS A 129 -25.31 5.93 10.20
N ILE A 130 -24.42 5.34 11.01
CA ILE A 130 -24.05 5.87 12.33
C ILE A 130 -23.49 7.29 12.20
N GLN A 131 -22.60 7.52 11.22
CA GLN A 131 -22.03 8.84 10.96
C GLN A 131 -23.09 9.87 10.53
N GLN A 132 -24.05 9.45 9.70
CA GLN A 132 -25.16 10.30 9.29
C GLN A 132 -26.04 10.69 10.49
N ASP A 133 -26.37 9.74 11.35
CA ASP A 133 -27.15 9.98 12.57
C ASP A 133 -26.38 10.93 13.53
N ALA A 134 -25.07 10.71 13.72
CA ALA A 134 -24.23 11.60 14.52
C ALA A 134 -24.17 13.04 13.95
N ASN A 135 -23.99 13.19 12.64
CA ASN A 135 -23.98 14.51 11.98
C ASN A 135 -25.32 15.23 12.12
N ARG A 136 -26.43 14.49 12.10
CA ARG A 136 -27.76 15.04 12.36
C ARG A 136 -27.85 15.58 13.78
N THR A 137 -27.46 14.80 14.78
CA THR A 137 -27.44 15.23 16.19
C THR A 137 -26.55 16.46 16.41
N ILE A 138 -25.35 16.50 15.80
CA ILE A 138 -24.46 17.67 15.88
C ILE A 138 -25.13 18.92 15.29
N THR A 139 -25.86 18.77 14.18
CA THR A 139 -26.57 19.88 13.54
C THR A 139 -27.71 20.40 14.43
N GLU A 140 -28.48 19.48 15.03
CA GLU A 140 -29.54 19.81 15.99
C GLU A 140 -28.98 20.56 17.20
N LEU A 141 -27.90 20.07 17.82
CA LEU A 141 -27.22 20.73 18.95
C LEU A 141 -26.65 22.10 18.60
N ARG A 142 -26.06 22.27 17.40
CA ARG A 142 -25.59 23.58 16.93
C ARG A 142 -26.73 24.58 16.77
N SER A 143 -27.86 24.15 16.22
CA SER A 143 -29.04 25.01 16.08
C SER A 143 -29.60 25.45 17.44
N GLU A 144 -29.59 24.56 18.44
CA GLU A 144 -29.99 24.90 19.79
C GLU A 144 -29.01 25.88 20.45
N LEU A 145 -27.71 25.64 20.28
CA LEU A 145 -26.66 26.53 20.78
C LEU A 145 -26.80 27.94 20.22
N ASP A 146 -27.03 28.07 18.90
CA ASP A 146 -27.24 29.37 18.24
C ASP A 146 -28.51 30.07 18.76
N ALA A 147 -29.59 29.32 18.99
CA ALA A 147 -30.81 29.85 19.58
C ALA A 147 -30.57 30.38 21.01
N LYS A 148 -29.84 29.64 21.86
CA LYS A 148 -29.48 30.08 23.21
C LYS A 148 -28.55 31.30 23.17
N GLN A 149 -27.58 31.33 22.25
CA GLN A 149 -26.65 32.44 22.09
C GLN A 149 -27.38 33.73 21.69
N SER A 150 -28.40 33.64 20.85
CA SER A 150 -29.29 34.75 20.49
C SER A 150 -30.04 35.30 21.72
N VAL A 151 -30.57 34.43 22.58
CA VAL A 151 -31.21 34.82 23.84
C VAL A 151 -30.23 35.55 24.76
N ILE A 152 -29.00 35.04 24.92
CA ILE A 152 -27.95 35.69 25.72
C ILE A 152 -27.66 37.09 25.19
N LYS A 153 -27.51 37.24 23.88
CA LYS A 153 -27.25 38.54 23.24
C LYS A 153 -28.40 39.54 23.48
N ASN A 154 -29.66 39.08 23.41
CA ASN A 154 -30.83 39.91 23.70
C ASN A 154 -30.88 40.34 25.18
N LEU A 155 -30.54 39.44 26.11
CA LEU A 155 -30.46 39.77 27.53
C LEU A 155 -29.34 40.77 27.80
N GLN A 156 -28.16 40.58 27.21
CA GLN A 156 -27.04 41.52 27.32
C GLN A 156 -27.40 42.92 26.81
N ALA A 157 -28.17 43.02 25.73
CA ALA A 157 -28.66 44.30 25.21
C ALA A 157 -29.64 45.01 26.17
N CYS A 158 -30.40 44.27 26.99
CA CYS A 158 -31.32 44.85 27.97
C CYS A 158 -30.65 45.37 29.26
N ILE A 159 -29.47 44.84 29.61
CA ILE A 159 -28.76 45.16 30.86
C ILE A 159 -28.47 46.67 31.01
N PRO A 160 -27.93 47.39 30.01
CA PRO A 160 -27.62 48.81 30.14
C PRO A 160 -28.86 49.66 30.42
N ASP A 161 -30.00 49.33 29.82
CA ASP A 161 -31.24 50.08 30.00
C ASP A 161 -31.83 49.86 31.39
N LYS A 162 -31.77 48.63 31.90
CA LYS A 162 -32.14 48.33 33.30
C LYS A 162 -31.18 49.00 34.29
N LYS A 163 -29.89 49.06 33.98
CA LYS A 163 -28.90 49.80 34.79
C LYS A 163 -29.17 51.31 34.79
N ARG A 164 -29.57 51.88 33.64
CA ARG A 164 -30.01 53.29 33.55
C ARG A 164 -31.26 53.55 34.38
N GLN A 165 -32.27 52.68 34.30
CA GLN A 165 -33.47 52.76 35.13
C GLN A 165 -33.12 52.73 36.63
N LEU A 166 -32.22 51.82 37.03
CA LEU A 166 -31.76 51.72 38.41
C LEU A 166 -31.07 53.03 38.88
N HIS A 167 -30.18 53.61 38.06
CA HIS A 167 -29.50 54.85 38.41
C HIS A 167 -30.47 56.04 38.53
N VAL A 168 -31.49 56.13 37.67
CA VAL A 168 -32.53 57.16 37.75
C VAL A 168 -33.29 57.03 39.07
N GLU A 169 -33.68 55.82 39.46
CA GLU A 169 -34.39 55.60 40.74
C GLU A 169 -33.48 55.87 41.95
N GLN A 170 -32.21 55.47 41.91
CA GLN A 170 -31.23 55.80 42.95
C GLN A 170 -31.04 57.31 43.10
N ALA A 171 -30.99 58.06 41.99
CA ALA A 171 -30.87 59.52 42.02
C ALA A 171 -32.12 60.18 42.62
N LYS A 172 -33.33 59.66 42.31
CA LYS A 172 -34.57 60.12 42.95
C LYS A 172 -34.55 59.90 44.46
N ILE A 173 -34.12 58.72 44.92
CA ILE A 173 -33.99 58.41 46.34
C ILE A 173 -33.00 59.37 47.02
N GLY A 174 -31.84 59.61 46.40
CA GLY A 174 -30.83 60.55 46.92
C GLY A 174 -31.36 61.99 47.03
N ALA A 175 -32.13 62.47 46.03
CA ALA A 175 -32.74 63.80 46.06
C ALA A 175 -33.78 63.95 47.19
N ILE A 176 -34.55 62.88 47.46
CA ILE A 176 -35.52 62.85 48.57
C ILE A 176 -34.79 62.88 49.92
N GLN A 177 -33.69 62.15 50.06
CA GLN A 177 -32.90 62.16 51.30
C GLN A 177 -32.22 63.52 51.54
N ALA A 178 -31.73 64.18 50.49
CA ALA A 178 -31.08 65.50 50.59
C ALA A 178 -32.07 66.63 50.96
N THR A 179 -33.35 66.51 50.58
CA THR A 179 -34.40 67.46 50.98
C THR A 179 -34.92 67.21 52.40
N ALA A 180 -34.81 65.99 52.92
CA ALA A 180 -35.22 65.65 54.29
C ALA A 180 -34.20 66.07 55.38
N TYR A 181 -32.94 66.33 55.03
CA TYR A 181 -31.88 66.73 55.97
C TYR A 181 -31.37 68.14 55.68
N ARG A 182 -32.20 69.15 55.98
CA ARG A 182 -31.74 70.56 56.09
C ARG A 182 -31.67 70.91 57.58
N PRO A 183 -30.47 71.14 58.17
CA PRO A 183 -30.36 71.53 59.56
C PRO A 183 -30.72 73.02 59.70
N THR A 184 -31.93 73.33 60.17
CA THR A 184 -32.28 74.67 60.63
C THR A 184 -31.84 74.86 62.07
N GLY A 185 -30.78 75.63 62.27
CA GLY A 185 -30.43 76.21 63.56
C GLY A 185 -31.00 77.61 63.73
N SER A 186 -31.87 77.77 64.74
CA SER A 186 -32.09 78.95 65.58
C SER A 186 -32.77 80.21 65.01
N LEU A 187 -34.06 80.43 65.34
CA LEU A 187 -34.51 81.44 66.31
C LEU A 187 -36.06 81.46 66.42
N ALA A 188 -36.52 81.74 67.64
CA ALA A 188 -37.88 81.59 68.16
C ALA A 188 -38.95 82.52 67.54
N CYS A 189 -40.20 82.04 67.48
CA CYS A 189 -41.38 82.77 67.97
C CYS A 189 -42.69 81.95 67.90
N LYS A 190 -43.38 81.96 69.04
CA LYS A 190 -44.78 81.72 69.46
C LYS A 190 -45.89 81.19 68.51
N PRO A 191 -46.94 80.56 69.10
CA PRO A 191 -47.97 79.79 68.41
C PRO A 191 -49.14 80.67 67.93
N SER A 192 -49.70 80.33 66.77
CA SER A 192 -50.97 80.90 66.27
C SER A 192 -51.80 79.81 65.62
N SER A 193 -53.01 79.67 66.16
CA SER A 193 -54.17 78.91 65.71
C SER A 193 -54.67 79.31 64.31
N HIS A 194 -55.42 78.38 63.68
CA HIS A 194 -56.15 78.48 62.41
C HIS A 194 -55.25 78.49 61.15
N ASP A 195 -55.37 77.60 60.15
CA ASP A 195 -56.56 77.08 59.48
C ASP A 195 -56.39 75.65 58.97
N ALA A 196 -57.54 74.98 58.81
CA ALA A 196 -57.69 73.71 58.14
C ALA A 196 -57.28 73.83 56.66
N ASN A 197 -56.32 73.01 56.23
CA ASN A 197 -56.11 72.70 54.82
C ASN A 197 -56.01 71.17 54.69
N PRO A 198 -56.92 70.50 53.95
CA PRO A 198 -56.93 69.05 53.85
C PRO A 198 -55.73 68.61 52.98
N TYR A 199 -54.67 68.16 53.63
CA TYR A 199 -53.55 67.50 52.96
C TYR A 199 -54.07 66.23 52.26
N GLN A 200 -54.05 66.26 50.93
CA GLN A 200 -54.44 65.14 50.10
C GLN A 200 -53.60 63.88 50.40
N PRO A 201 -54.23 62.71 50.55
CA PRO A 201 -53.55 61.44 50.85
C PRO A 201 -52.96 60.77 49.60
N SER A 202 -52.39 61.53 48.65
CA SER A 202 -51.87 60.99 47.38
C SER A 202 -50.49 60.32 47.50
N HIS A 203 -49.72 60.62 48.55
CA HIS A 203 -48.38 60.05 48.73
C HIS A 203 -48.38 58.64 49.36
N VAL A 204 -49.42 58.29 50.12
CA VAL A 204 -49.53 56.97 50.78
C VAL A 204 -49.98 55.89 49.79
N SER A 205 -50.83 56.22 48.80
CA SER A 205 -51.24 55.24 47.79
C SER A 205 -50.08 54.83 46.89
N HIS A 206 -49.21 55.77 46.49
CA HIS A 206 -48.05 55.46 45.66
C HIS A 206 -47.06 54.54 46.37
N LEU A 207 -46.84 54.75 47.68
CA LEU A 207 -46.00 53.84 48.48
C LEU A 207 -46.63 52.46 48.64
N GLN A 208 -47.95 52.37 48.81
CA GLN A 208 -48.66 51.09 48.86
C GLN A 208 -48.61 50.34 47.51
N ASP A 209 -48.71 51.05 46.39
CA ASP A 209 -48.57 50.47 45.06
C ASP A 209 -47.14 50.01 44.79
N THR A 210 -46.14 50.77 45.27
CA THR A 210 -44.72 50.38 45.18
C THR A 210 -44.43 49.15 46.04
N ILE A 211 -44.97 49.09 47.26
CA ILE A 211 -44.84 47.91 48.14
C ILE A 211 -45.52 46.70 47.51
N LYS A 212 -46.72 46.85 46.93
CA LYS A 212 -47.39 45.76 46.19
C LYS A 212 -46.59 45.30 44.99
N TYR A 213 -46.00 46.22 44.23
CA TYR A 213 -45.14 45.88 43.09
C TYR A 213 -43.90 45.13 43.55
N LEU A 214 -43.21 45.60 44.59
CA LEU A 214 -42.03 44.93 45.13
C LEU A 214 -42.38 43.57 45.72
N GLN A 215 -43.51 43.42 46.40
CA GLN A 215 -43.97 42.12 46.89
C GLN A 215 -44.29 41.15 45.74
N LYS A 216 -44.92 41.63 44.67
CA LYS A 216 -45.16 40.83 43.45
C LYS A 216 -43.86 40.44 42.77
N GLU A 217 -42.89 41.33 42.70
CA GLU A 217 -41.59 41.06 42.08
C GLU A 217 -40.74 40.12 42.95
N ASN A 218 -40.82 40.24 44.28
CA ASN A 218 -40.14 39.32 45.19
C ASN A 218 -40.79 37.92 45.13
N ALA A 219 -42.12 37.84 45.00
CA ALA A 219 -42.81 36.59 44.73
C ALA A 219 -42.42 35.99 43.35
N ARG A 220 -42.22 36.83 42.33
CA ARG A 220 -41.71 36.41 41.01
C ARG A 220 -40.28 35.86 41.12
N LEU A 221 -39.41 36.52 41.86
CA LEU A 221 -38.03 36.10 42.08
C LEU A 221 -37.95 34.82 42.93
N GLN A 222 -38.80 34.68 43.95
CA GLN A 222 -38.93 33.44 44.70
C GLN A 222 -39.49 32.29 43.83
N ASN A 223 -40.42 32.57 42.90
CA ASN A 223 -40.86 31.58 41.91
C ASN A 223 -39.80 31.25 40.84
N ILE A 224 -38.85 32.15 40.56
CA ILE A 224 -37.69 31.83 39.70
C ILE A 224 -36.70 30.91 40.44
N HIS A 225 -36.68 30.96 41.77
CA HIS A 225 -35.95 30.04 42.64
C HIS A 225 -36.77 28.80 43.05
N HIS A 226 -37.96 28.59 42.48
CA HIS A 226 -38.70 27.35 42.70
C HIS A 226 -37.84 26.18 42.19
N GLU A 227 -37.64 25.17 43.05
CA GLU A 227 -36.68 24.07 42.87
C GLU A 227 -36.86 23.28 41.56
N ASP A 228 -38.04 23.41 40.92
CA ASP A 228 -38.47 22.75 39.69
C ASP A 228 -37.47 22.97 38.53
N GLY A 229 -36.88 24.16 38.39
CA GLY A 229 -35.89 24.44 37.33
C GLY A 229 -34.51 23.82 37.58
N CYS A 230 -34.12 23.64 38.85
CA CYS A 230 -32.88 22.97 39.20
C CYS A 230 -33.00 21.45 39.08
N GLU A 231 -34.20 20.90 39.33
CA GLU A 231 -34.46 19.48 39.17
C GLU A 231 -34.51 19.08 37.69
N GLU A 232 -35.12 19.89 36.82
CA GLU A 232 -35.04 19.70 35.36
C GLU A 232 -33.59 19.79 34.85
N TYR A 233 -32.82 20.79 35.29
CA TYR A 233 -31.42 20.93 34.87
C TYR A 233 -30.56 19.76 35.36
N ARG A 234 -30.80 19.30 36.60
CA ARG A 234 -30.15 18.11 37.16
C ARG A 234 -30.51 16.86 36.36
N ASN A 235 -31.79 16.64 36.05
CA ASN A 235 -32.24 15.50 35.25
C ASN A 235 -31.67 15.55 33.82
N SER A 236 -31.55 16.74 33.23
CA SER A 236 -30.89 16.95 31.94
C SER A 236 -29.41 16.56 31.99
N ILE A 237 -28.67 16.97 33.01
CA ILE A 237 -27.26 16.56 33.19
C ILE A 237 -27.14 15.05 33.42
N PHE A 238 -28.05 14.45 34.19
CA PHE A 238 -28.06 12.99 34.38
C PHE A 238 -28.30 12.25 33.07
N HIS A 239 -29.24 12.70 32.24
CA HIS A 239 -29.45 12.14 30.90
C HIS A 239 -28.22 12.30 30.00
N GLN A 240 -27.60 13.48 29.97
CA GLN A 240 -26.37 13.70 29.20
C GLN A 240 -25.21 12.81 29.69
N LEU A 241 -25.13 12.56 31.00
CA LEU A 241 -24.14 11.64 31.57
C LEU A 241 -24.42 10.17 31.19
N GLU A 242 -25.69 9.78 31.18
CA GLU A 242 -26.13 8.45 30.74
C GLU A 242 -25.80 8.24 29.25
N ASP A 243 -26.10 9.25 28.41
CA ASP A 243 -25.79 9.24 26.97
C ASP A 243 -24.28 9.20 26.73
N ALA A 244 -23.49 9.97 27.49
CA ALA A 244 -22.03 9.95 27.41
C ALA A 244 -21.46 8.58 27.80
N LYS A 245 -22.02 7.92 28.83
CA LYS A 245 -21.64 6.53 29.19
C LYS A 245 -22.01 5.54 28.09
N GLY A 246 -23.17 5.72 27.45
CA GLY A 246 -23.58 4.92 26.30
C GLY A 246 -22.61 5.07 25.11
N LEU A 247 -22.20 6.29 24.81
CA LEU A 247 -21.20 6.58 23.78
C LEU A 247 -19.82 6.02 24.13
N GLN A 248 -19.41 6.09 25.39
CA GLN A 248 -18.16 5.48 25.84
C GLN A 248 -18.19 3.96 25.69
N ALA A 249 -19.28 3.29 26.12
CA ALA A 249 -19.42 1.85 25.96
C ALA A 249 -19.43 1.42 24.48
N ALA A 250 -20.05 2.22 23.61
CA ALA A 250 -20.03 1.99 22.17
C ALA A 250 -18.61 2.13 21.58
N ALA A 251 -17.85 3.15 22.01
CA ALA A 251 -16.46 3.35 21.59
C ALA A 251 -15.56 2.21 22.08
N GLU A 252 -15.73 1.75 23.32
CA GLU A 252 -15.01 0.59 23.87
C GLU A 252 -15.32 -0.68 23.07
N ALA A 253 -16.59 -0.94 22.75
CA ALA A 253 -16.99 -2.06 21.89
C ALA A 253 -16.38 -1.97 20.48
N GLU A 254 -16.28 -0.77 19.91
CA GLU A 254 -15.61 -0.56 18.61
C GLU A 254 -14.11 -0.86 18.70
N THR A 255 -13.42 -0.38 19.74
CA THR A 255 -12.00 -0.68 19.93
C THR A 255 -11.73 -2.17 20.12
N GLU A 256 -12.63 -2.89 20.81
CA GLU A 256 -12.51 -4.34 20.96
C GLU A 256 -12.77 -5.06 19.63
N GLY A 257 -13.75 -4.59 18.85
CA GLY A 257 -13.97 -5.08 17.47
C GLY A 257 -12.75 -4.90 16.58
N LEU A 258 -12.05 -3.76 16.68
CA LEU A 258 -10.80 -3.50 15.96
C LEU A 258 -9.67 -4.41 16.43
N ARG A 259 -9.57 -4.74 17.73
CA ARG A 259 -8.59 -5.72 18.24
C ARG A 259 -8.85 -7.12 17.68
N HIS A 260 -10.11 -7.55 17.65
CA HIS A 260 -10.47 -8.84 17.04
C HIS A 260 -10.14 -8.88 15.55
N LEU A 261 -10.40 -7.79 14.81
CA LEU A 261 -10.06 -7.69 13.39
C LEU A 261 -8.55 -7.70 13.15
N ALA A 262 -7.79 -6.98 13.98
CA ALA A 262 -6.32 -6.97 13.92
C ALA A 262 -5.75 -8.37 14.19
N LYS A 263 -6.30 -9.09 15.18
CA LYS A 263 -5.92 -10.48 15.45
C LYS A 263 -6.25 -11.41 14.27
N ALA A 264 -7.46 -11.32 13.70
CA ALA A 264 -7.83 -12.13 12.55
C ALA A 264 -6.95 -11.86 11.33
N ASN A 265 -6.54 -10.61 11.11
CA ASN A 265 -5.58 -10.25 10.05
C ASN A 265 -4.19 -10.83 10.32
N ALA A 266 -3.74 -10.86 11.57
CA ALA A 266 -2.47 -11.48 11.95
C ALA A 266 -2.51 -13.00 11.69
N ASP A 267 -3.59 -13.68 12.10
CA ASP A 267 -3.80 -15.12 11.88
C ASP A 267 -3.82 -15.44 10.36
N LEU A 268 -4.49 -14.61 9.55
CA LEU A 268 -4.56 -14.77 8.09
C LEU A 268 -3.21 -14.51 7.40
N MET A 269 -2.41 -13.56 7.91
CA MET A 269 -1.05 -13.34 7.42
C MET A 269 -0.13 -14.53 7.73
N GLU A 270 -0.26 -15.12 8.92
CA GLU A 270 0.47 -16.34 9.30
C GLU A 270 0.08 -17.52 8.40
N GLU A 271 -1.21 -17.71 8.11
CA GLU A 271 -1.70 -18.72 7.17
C GLU A 271 -1.14 -18.50 5.75
N ASN A 272 -1.12 -17.25 5.28
CA ASN A 272 -0.53 -16.91 3.98
C ASN A 272 0.97 -17.21 3.91
N VAL A 273 1.73 -16.94 4.97
CA VAL A 273 3.15 -17.31 5.04
C VAL A 273 3.30 -18.83 4.93
N ASN A 274 2.49 -19.60 5.65
CA ASN A 274 2.51 -21.07 5.59
C ASN A 274 2.13 -21.60 4.19
N ASN A 275 1.15 -20.97 3.53
CA ASN A 275 0.75 -21.31 2.16
C ASN A 275 1.86 -21.00 1.14
N VAL A 276 2.54 -19.86 1.28
CA VAL A 276 3.68 -19.49 0.43
C VAL A 276 4.83 -20.48 0.57
N GLU A 277 5.15 -20.90 1.80
CA GLU A 277 6.18 -21.92 2.03
C GLU A 277 5.78 -23.30 1.44
N SER A 278 4.50 -23.66 1.53
CA SER A 278 3.97 -24.88 0.90
C SER A 278 4.08 -24.84 -0.64
N ILE A 279 3.78 -23.69 -1.25
CA ILE A 279 3.93 -23.47 -2.69
C ILE A 279 5.41 -23.56 -3.09
N LYS A 280 6.33 -22.96 -2.33
CA LYS A 280 7.78 -23.07 -2.58
C LYS A 280 8.24 -24.52 -2.57
N ALA A 281 7.77 -25.32 -1.60
CA ALA A 281 8.09 -26.74 -1.52
C ALA A 281 7.60 -27.51 -2.76
N LEU A 282 6.39 -27.23 -3.24
CA LEU A 282 5.84 -27.84 -4.46
C LEU A 282 6.62 -27.44 -5.72
N ILE A 283 7.06 -26.19 -5.82
CA ILE A 283 7.91 -25.71 -6.93
C ILE A 283 9.25 -26.46 -6.91
N GLN A 284 9.92 -26.55 -5.77
CA GLN A 284 11.17 -27.30 -5.64
C GLN A 284 11.01 -28.77 -6.00
N GLN A 285 9.89 -29.38 -5.60
CA GLN A 285 9.57 -30.76 -5.96
C GLN A 285 9.38 -30.92 -7.49
N THR A 286 8.70 -29.96 -8.13
CA THR A 286 8.50 -29.92 -9.59
C THR A 286 9.84 -29.77 -10.32
N ASP A 287 10.73 -28.90 -9.84
CA ASP A 287 12.07 -28.72 -10.40
C ASP A 287 12.91 -29.99 -10.27
N SER A 288 12.81 -30.69 -9.14
CA SER A 288 13.46 -32.00 -8.92
C SER A 288 12.96 -33.05 -9.92
N TYR A 289 11.65 -33.11 -10.18
CA TYR A 289 11.09 -33.98 -11.22
C TYR A 289 11.56 -33.57 -12.63
N GLY A 290 11.59 -32.28 -12.94
CA GLY A 290 12.12 -31.76 -14.20
C GLY A 290 13.59 -32.10 -14.41
N ALA A 291 14.41 -32.06 -13.36
CA ALA A 291 15.80 -32.50 -13.37
C ALA A 291 15.92 -34.01 -13.63
N LYS A 292 15.12 -34.85 -12.96
CA LYS A 292 15.08 -36.30 -13.22
C LYS A 292 14.67 -36.61 -14.65
N VAL A 293 13.66 -35.94 -15.19
CA VAL A 293 13.23 -36.11 -16.59
C VAL A 293 14.37 -35.75 -17.56
N ARG A 294 15.07 -34.63 -17.32
CA ARG A 294 16.23 -34.24 -18.14
C ARG A 294 17.38 -35.25 -18.05
N GLN A 295 17.66 -35.77 -16.85
CA GLN A 295 18.67 -36.81 -16.65
C GLN A 295 18.30 -38.08 -17.42
N LEU A 296 17.04 -38.50 -17.36
CA LEU A 296 16.54 -39.66 -18.10
C LEU A 296 16.62 -39.43 -19.62
N GLN A 297 16.26 -38.24 -20.10
CA GLN A 297 16.41 -37.87 -21.51
C GLN A 297 17.87 -37.82 -21.98
N GLY A 298 18.80 -37.34 -21.14
CA GLY A 298 20.24 -37.32 -21.42
C GLY A 298 20.81 -38.73 -21.54
N ASN A 299 20.47 -39.62 -20.59
CA ASN A 299 20.92 -41.01 -20.60
C ASN A 299 20.37 -41.82 -21.80
N THR A 300 19.25 -41.39 -22.40
CA THR A 300 18.68 -42.05 -23.58
C THR A 300 19.31 -41.55 -24.89
N LYS A 301 19.93 -40.36 -24.91
CA LYS A 301 20.58 -39.79 -26.11
C LYS A 301 22.03 -40.22 -26.30
N GLU A 302 22.70 -40.64 -25.24
CA GLU A 302 24.13 -40.99 -25.27
C GLU A 302 24.47 -42.33 -25.96
N PRO A 303 23.60 -43.38 -25.96
CA PRO A 303 23.88 -44.62 -26.70
C PRO A 303 23.74 -44.46 -28.22
N LEU A 304 22.84 -43.58 -28.69
CA LEU A 304 22.58 -43.39 -30.14
C LEU A 304 23.67 -42.59 -30.87
N ALA A 305 24.50 -41.83 -30.15
CA ALA A 305 25.53 -40.99 -30.77
C ALA A 305 26.90 -41.69 -30.92
N LYS A 306 27.07 -42.92 -30.41
CA LYS A 306 28.36 -43.62 -30.41
C LYS A 306 28.50 -44.76 -31.43
N GLU A 307 27.46 -45.13 -32.16
CA GLU A 307 27.60 -45.99 -33.35
C GLU A 307 27.87 -45.11 -34.59
N HIS A 308 29.13 -44.73 -34.77
CA HIS A 308 29.64 -44.24 -36.04
C HIS A 308 29.60 -45.36 -37.08
N PHE A 309 28.49 -45.47 -37.80
CA PHE A 309 28.41 -46.24 -39.03
C PHE A 309 29.17 -45.48 -40.13
N THR A 310 30.39 -45.91 -40.42
CA THR A 310 31.12 -45.50 -41.64
C THR A 310 30.41 -46.09 -42.85
N SER A 311 29.59 -45.28 -43.54
CA SER A 311 29.23 -45.57 -44.93
C SER A 311 28.95 -44.27 -45.67
N GLY A 312 29.86 -43.92 -46.57
CA GLY A 312 29.60 -42.93 -47.59
C GLY A 312 28.52 -43.42 -48.55
N MET A 313 27.84 -42.45 -49.17
CA MET A 313 26.78 -42.60 -50.17
C MET A 313 25.35 -42.82 -49.66
N ILE A 314 24.80 -41.86 -48.91
CA ILE A 314 23.37 -41.49 -49.06
C ILE A 314 23.29 -39.96 -49.01
N LYS A 315 22.65 -39.35 -50.02
CA LYS A 315 22.45 -37.89 -50.10
C LYS A 315 21.44 -37.48 -49.02
N ASP A 316 21.67 -36.33 -48.38
CA ASP A 316 20.87 -35.80 -47.26
C ASP A 316 19.35 -35.67 -47.52
N ALA A 317 18.90 -35.76 -48.78
CA ALA A 317 17.49 -35.76 -49.13
C ALA A 317 16.75 -37.07 -48.77
N ASP A 318 17.44 -38.22 -48.73
CA ASP A 318 16.79 -39.52 -48.51
C ASP A 318 16.66 -39.88 -47.02
N ALA A 319 17.49 -39.30 -46.15
CA ALA A 319 17.42 -39.53 -44.71
C ALA A 319 16.11 -38.99 -44.09
N ASN A 320 15.63 -37.83 -44.56
CA ASN A 320 14.33 -37.27 -44.14
C ASN A 320 13.14 -38.02 -44.74
N HIS A 321 13.31 -38.70 -45.88
CA HIS A 321 12.27 -39.56 -46.44
C HIS A 321 12.14 -40.86 -45.65
N TYR A 322 13.27 -41.44 -45.22
CA TYR A 322 13.30 -42.65 -44.37
C TYR A 322 12.80 -42.40 -42.94
N LEU A 323 13.07 -41.22 -42.36
CA LEU A 323 12.55 -40.85 -41.02
C LEU A 323 11.03 -40.68 -41.03
N ASN A 324 10.47 -40.12 -42.11
CA ASN A 324 9.02 -40.01 -42.31
C ASN A 324 8.37 -41.35 -42.68
N GLN A 325 9.08 -42.26 -43.36
CA GLN A 325 8.60 -43.63 -43.58
C GLN A 325 8.57 -44.44 -42.27
N LEU A 326 9.58 -44.33 -41.40
CA LEU A 326 9.59 -45.02 -40.11
C LEU A 326 8.48 -44.55 -39.16
N LEU A 327 8.14 -43.25 -39.20
CA LEU A 327 7.01 -42.69 -38.46
C LEU A 327 5.64 -43.08 -39.07
N SER A 328 5.59 -43.50 -40.34
CA SER A 328 4.37 -44.00 -40.98
C SER A 328 4.05 -45.48 -40.65
N PHE A 329 5.02 -46.24 -40.12
CA PHE A 329 4.83 -47.64 -39.72
C PHE A 329 4.30 -47.83 -38.29
N SER A 330 3.96 -46.76 -37.57
CA SER A 330 3.26 -46.86 -36.27
C SER A 330 1.73 -46.92 -36.39
N ALA A 331 1.19 -47.21 -37.58
CA ALA A 331 -0.18 -47.69 -37.71
C ALA A 331 -0.28 -49.10 -37.09
N ILE A 332 -0.38 -49.14 -35.77
CA ILE A 332 -0.71 -50.35 -35.02
C ILE A 332 -2.16 -50.70 -35.34
N THR A 333 -2.28 -51.84 -36.02
CA THR A 333 -3.46 -52.67 -36.14
C THR A 333 -4.13 -52.82 -34.77
N TYR A 334 -5.38 -52.35 -34.68
CA TYR A 334 -6.33 -52.71 -33.64
C TYR A 334 -6.53 -54.23 -33.63
N LEU A 335 -6.44 -54.86 -32.45
CA LEU A 335 -7.30 -55.97 -32.05
C LEU A 335 -7.31 -56.14 -30.52
N ASP A 336 -8.53 -56.18 -30.01
CA ASP A 336 -9.06 -56.64 -28.71
C ASP A 336 -8.64 -55.95 -27.41
N THR A 337 -9.48 -54.98 -26.97
CA THR A 337 -10.28 -55.10 -25.73
C THR A 337 -11.48 -54.13 -25.72
N VAL A 338 -12.69 -54.68 -25.53
CA VAL A 338 -13.94 -54.18 -24.88
C VAL A 338 -14.43 -52.73 -25.16
N PRO A 339 -15.70 -52.52 -25.59
CA PRO A 339 -16.16 -51.25 -26.13
C PRO A 339 -16.63 -50.25 -25.06
N VAL A 340 -16.23 -48.99 -25.22
CA VAL A 340 -16.92 -47.82 -24.63
C VAL A 340 -17.43 -46.98 -25.79
N ALA A 341 -18.71 -46.62 -25.74
CA ALA A 341 -19.50 -46.11 -26.86
C ALA A 341 -18.96 -44.76 -27.43
N PRO A 342 -18.85 -44.61 -28.77
CA PRO A 342 -18.49 -43.37 -29.44
C PRO A 342 -19.74 -42.72 -30.02
N LYS A 343 -20.30 -41.69 -29.37
CA LYS A 343 -21.29 -40.83 -30.03
C LYS A 343 -21.02 -39.34 -29.88
N ASP A 344 -20.23 -38.93 -28.88
CA ASP A 344 -20.04 -37.49 -28.63
C ASP A 344 -18.85 -36.88 -29.38
N ASN A 345 -17.88 -37.69 -29.85
CA ASN A 345 -16.67 -37.17 -30.49
C ASN A 345 -16.80 -36.94 -32.01
N GLU A 346 -17.72 -37.61 -32.71
CA GLU A 346 -17.85 -37.46 -34.17
C GLU A 346 -18.51 -36.13 -34.55
N VAL A 347 -19.46 -35.64 -33.74
CA VAL A 347 -20.14 -34.35 -33.97
C VAL A 347 -19.15 -33.19 -33.78
N GLU A 348 -18.26 -33.30 -32.81
CA GLU A 348 -17.28 -32.25 -32.51
C GLU A 348 -16.19 -32.17 -33.58
N ILE A 349 -15.70 -33.33 -34.04
CA ILE A 349 -14.72 -33.42 -35.14
C ILE A 349 -15.32 -32.91 -36.46
N ALA A 350 -16.57 -33.27 -36.78
CA ALA A 350 -17.27 -32.74 -37.95
C ALA A 350 -17.45 -31.21 -37.89
N GLY A 351 -17.73 -30.67 -36.69
CA GLY A 351 -17.80 -29.23 -36.45
C GLY A 351 -16.46 -28.51 -36.65
N TYR A 352 -15.34 -29.14 -36.29
CA TYR A 352 -14.00 -28.57 -36.55
C TYR A 352 -13.64 -28.56 -38.04
N ILE A 353 -13.95 -29.63 -38.77
CA ILE A 353 -13.68 -29.72 -40.22
C ILE A 353 -14.49 -28.66 -40.99
N HIS A 354 -15.75 -28.42 -40.60
CA HIS A 354 -16.59 -27.41 -41.25
C HIS A 354 -16.09 -25.97 -40.99
N ARG A 355 -15.58 -25.68 -39.77
CA ARG A 355 -15.01 -24.36 -39.43
C ARG A 355 -13.70 -24.08 -40.18
N LEU A 356 -12.88 -25.10 -40.37
CA LEU A 356 -11.63 -24.99 -41.14
C LEU A 356 -11.90 -24.68 -42.62
N ARG A 357 -12.84 -25.38 -43.26
CA ARG A 357 -13.22 -25.10 -44.67
C ARG A 357 -13.85 -23.72 -44.87
N ALA A 358 -14.62 -23.23 -43.89
CA ALA A 358 -15.18 -21.88 -43.95
C ALA A 358 -14.10 -20.79 -43.86
N ALA A 359 -13.04 -21.01 -43.06
CA ALA A 359 -11.92 -20.09 -42.95
C ALA A 359 -11.05 -20.07 -44.22
N GLU A 360 -10.84 -21.21 -44.86
CA GLU A 360 -10.09 -21.31 -46.13
C GLU A 360 -10.79 -20.56 -47.28
N LEU A 361 -12.12 -20.65 -47.38
CA LEU A 361 -12.90 -19.90 -48.37
C LEU A 361 -12.85 -18.39 -48.14
N GLN A 362 -12.80 -17.93 -46.89
CA GLN A 362 -12.68 -16.51 -46.56
C GLN A 362 -11.31 -15.94 -46.97
N ILE A 363 -10.26 -16.75 -46.91
CA ILE A 363 -8.90 -16.36 -47.33
C ILE A 363 -8.82 -16.26 -48.87
N GLN A 364 -9.47 -17.16 -49.60
CA GLN A 364 -9.52 -17.08 -51.06
C GLN A 364 -10.30 -15.87 -51.57
N VAL A 365 -11.39 -15.49 -50.91
CA VAL A 365 -12.18 -14.30 -51.29
C VAL A 365 -11.40 -12.99 -51.07
N LEU A 366 -10.53 -12.94 -50.07
CA LEU A 366 -9.71 -11.75 -49.78
C LEU A 366 -8.43 -11.64 -50.64
N SER A 367 -8.12 -12.68 -51.42
CA SER A 367 -6.90 -12.74 -52.25
C SER A 367 -7.10 -12.19 -53.67
N SER A 368 -8.34 -11.98 -54.10
CA SER A 368 -8.68 -11.65 -55.50
C SER A 368 -8.69 -10.15 -55.83
N ASP A 369 -8.37 -9.27 -54.88
CA ASP A 369 -8.60 -7.83 -55.04
C ASP A 369 -7.31 -7.01 -54.84
N ARG A 370 -6.34 -7.17 -55.75
CA ARG A 370 -5.17 -6.27 -55.86
C ARG A 370 -4.68 -6.15 -57.30
N ASN A 371 -5.08 -5.06 -57.97
CA ASN A 371 -4.37 -4.50 -59.12
C ASN A 371 -4.60 -2.98 -59.18
N ILE A 372 -3.78 -2.19 -58.46
CA ILE A 372 -3.60 -0.74 -58.71
C ILE A 372 -2.12 -0.40 -58.44
N PRO A 373 -1.41 0.30 -59.36
CA PRO A 373 0.01 0.64 -59.20
C PRO A 373 0.22 1.96 -58.44
N PRO A 374 1.37 2.17 -57.75
CA PRO A 374 1.64 3.38 -56.99
C PRO A 374 2.46 4.44 -57.78
N GLU A 375 2.15 5.71 -57.54
CA GLU A 375 2.95 6.88 -57.96
C GLU A 375 4.09 7.20 -56.96
N PRO A 376 5.17 7.87 -57.41
CA PRO A 376 6.39 8.06 -56.63
C PRO A 376 6.44 9.39 -55.84
N CYS A 377 7.01 9.35 -54.63
CA CYS A 377 7.37 10.53 -53.83
C CYS A 377 8.89 10.75 -53.81
N THR A 378 9.31 12.02 -53.92
CA THR A 378 10.68 12.52 -53.74
C THR A 378 10.90 13.05 -52.32
N PRO A 379 12.13 13.00 -51.75
CA PRO A 379 12.43 13.54 -50.43
C PRO A 379 13.16 14.90 -50.48
N VAL A 380 12.85 15.76 -49.51
CA VAL A 380 13.57 17.01 -49.22
C VAL A 380 14.22 16.89 -47.85
N TYR A 381 15.54 17.08 -47.78
CA TYR A 381 16.30 17.31 -46.55
C TYR A 381 16.38 18.80 -46.26
N PRO A 382 16.56 19.19 -44.98
CA PRO A 382 17.40 20.35 -44.71
C PRO A 382 18.52 20.08 -43.72
N THR A 383 19.49 20.96 -43.88
CA THR A 383 20.88 21.00 -43.49
C THR A 383 21.14 21.41 -42.04
N SER A 384 22.28 20.92 -41.56
CA SER A 384 23.00 21.31 -40.35
C SER A 384 23.41 22.79 -40.36
N ALA A 385 23.39 23.43 -39.19
CA ALA A 385 24.15 24.65 -38.91
C ALA A 385 24.88 24.49 -37.57
N ALA A 386 26.18 24.78 -37.61
CA ALA A 386 27.12 24.75 -36.52
C ALA A 386 27.43 26.19 -36.07
N LEU A 387 27.41 26.45 -34.76
CA LEU A 387 28.09 27.55 -34.05
C LEU A 387 28.27 27.02 -32.61
N GLY A 388 29.39 27.14 -31.89
CA GLY A 388 30.49 28.09 -31.99
C GLY A 388 30.70 28.70 -30.60
N LEU A 389 31.64 28.12 -29.84
CA LEU A 389 32.45 28.67 -28.73
C LEU A 389 31.83 29.64 -27.71
N SER A 390 32.01 29.36 -26.41
CA SER A 390 32.76 30.26 -25.49
C SER A 390 33.04 29.59 -24.13
N THR A 391 34.30 29.69 -23.72
CA THR A 391 34.84 29.34 -22.41
C THR A 391 34.91 30.61 -21.56
N LEU A 392 34.41 30.60 -20.32
CA LEU A 392 34.72 31.64 -19.32
C LEU A 392 34.85 31.01 -17.92
N PHE A 393 35.92 31.43 -17.24
CA PHE A 393 36.38 31.04 -15.90
C PHE A 393 35.96 32.10 -14.86
N PHE A 394 36.12 31.74 -13.57
CA PHE A 394 36.03 32.58 -12.34
C PHE A 394 34.61 32.91 -11.84
N LEU A 395 34.25 32.99 -10.55
CA LEU A 395 34.97 33.11 -9.27
C LEU A 395 34.08 32.50 -8.16
N ALA A 396 34.72 32.00 -7.09
CA ALA A 396 34.07 31.61 -5.85
C ALA A 396 33.62 32.83 -5.04
N SER A 397 32.47 32.72 -4.39
CA SER A 397 32.04 33.64 -3.32
C SER A 397 30.98 32.95 -2.46
N GLU A 398 31.35 32.61 -1.21
CA GLU A 398 30.43 32.62 -0.06
C GLU A 398 29.98 34.07 0.21
N PRO A 399 28.80 34.33 0.82
CA PRO A 399 28.75 34.40 2.29
C PRO A 399 27.39 34.08 2.98
N GLU A 400 27.51 33.89 4.30
CA GLU A 400 26.65 34.38 5.40
C GLU A 400 25.22 33.88 5.65
N ALA A 401 25.13 33.10 6.75
CA ALA A 401 24.27 33.29 7.92
C ALA A 401 22.94 34.07 7.81
N ALA A 402 21.83 33.39 8.15
CA ALA A 402 20.67 34.01 8.78
C ALA A 402 20.04 33.09 9.83
N SER A 403 19.80 33.70 10.99
CA SER A 403 19.35 33.13 12.25
C SER A 403 17.83 33.08 12.40
N SER A 404 17.37 32.15 13.24
CA SER A 404 16.27 32.28 14.21
C SER A 404 14.83 32.47 13.71
N ILE A 405 13.94 31.54 14.10
CA ILE A 405 12.78 31.77 14.98
C ILE A 405 12.31 30.39 15.49
N ARG A 406 12.55 30.11 16.78
CA ARG A 406 11.90 29.05 17.55
C ARG A 406 10.75 29.70 18.31
N SER A 407 9.52 29.26 18.09
CA SER A 407 8.37 29.60 18.93
C SER A 407 8.22 28.57 20.05
N SER A 408 8.59 28.99 21.25
CA SER A 408 8.34 28.35 22.55
C SER A 408 6.87 28.49 22.95
N LEU A 409 6.21 27.38 23.27
CA LEU A 409 4.92 27.33 23.96
C LEU A 409 5.19 26.82 25.38
N GLU A 410 5.26 27.76 26.33
CA GLU A 410 5.31 27.47 27.76
C GLU A 410 3.88 27.20 28.26
N ILE A 411 3.67 26.05 28.90
CA ILE A 411 2.46 25.75 29.67
C ILE A 411 2.74 26.14 31.11
N SER A 412 1.97 27.10 31.62
CA SER A 412 2.13 27.63 32.98
C SER A 412 1.61 26.65 34.04
N ASP A 413 2.39 26.49 35.10
CA ASP A 413 2.10 25.73 36.30
C ASP A 413 0.87 26.25 37.07
N LEU A 414 -0.02 25.33 37.45
CA LEU A 414 -1.15 25.56 38.36
C LEU A 414 -0.65 25.50 39.82
N GLN A 415 -0.46 26.65 40.45
CA GLN A 415 -0.23 26.75 41.90
C GLN A 415 -1.54 26.54 42.67
N THR A 416 -1.53 25.57 43.58
CA THR A 416 -2.59 25.34 44.57
C THR A 416 -2.40 26.28 45.77
N VAL A 417 -3.32 27.24 45.94
CA VAL A 417 -3.37 28.09 47.13
C VAL A 417 -4.27 27.45 48.18
N SER A 418 -3.66 27.10 49.32
CA SER A 418 -4.31 26.61 50.53
C SER A 418 -5.04 27.74 51.26
N THR A 419 -6.32 27.55 51.60
CA THR A 419 -7.09 28.48 52.43
C THR A 419 -7.48 27.81 53.75
N THR A 420 -6.83 28.23 54.84
CA THR A 420 -7.29 27.97 56.21
C THR A 420 -8.34 29.01 56.65
N PRO A 421 -9.42 28.62 57.34
CA PRO A 421 -10.44 29.56 57.80
C PRO A 421 -10.02 30.26 59.10
N ARG A 422 -10.18 31.59 59.16
CA ARG A 422 -10.03 32.39 60.38
C ARG A 422 -11.40 32.84 60.88
N THR A 423 -11.62 32.64 62.18
CA THR A 423 -12.76 33.13 62.97
C THR A 423 -12.71 34.65 63.21
N PRO A 424 -13.84 35.29 63.56
CA PRO A 424 -14.01 36.74 63.49
C PRO A 424 -13.70 37.48 64.81
N VAL A 425 -13.80 38.83 64.76
CA VAL A 425 -13.98 39.86 65.84
C VAL A 425 -12.75 40.80 65.99
N PRO A 426 -12.89 42.13 66.26
CA PRO A 426 -13.81 43.17 65.74
C PRO A 426 -13.08 44.49 65.33
N THR A 427 -13.84 45.41 64.73
CA THR A 427 -13.67 46.88 64.60
C THR A 427 -12.40 47.57 65.12
N THR A 428 -11.75 48.37 64.26
CA THR A 428 -11.50 49.82 64.46
C THR A 428 -10.93 50.48 63.18
N ASN A 429 -11.49 51.65 62.83
CA ASN A 429 -10.92 52.67 61.93
C ASN A 429 -9.64 53.27 62.58
N PRO A 430 -8.64 53.81 61.83
CA PRO A 430 -8.84 55.04 61.04
C PRO A 430 -7.98 55.26 59.77
N LEU A 431 -8.32 56.39 59.14
CA LEU A 431 -7.88 57.07 57.92
C LEU A 431 -6.37 57.38 57.74
N ASN A 432 -6.05 57.73 56.47
CA ASN A 432 -4.91 58.50 55.90
C ASN A 432 -3.60 57.70 55.72
N ASN A 433 -2.95 57.63 54.55
CA ASN A 433 -2.55 58.70 53.62
C ASN A 433 -2.02 58.10 52.27
N PRO A 434 -1.87 58.90 51.20
CA PRO A 434 -1.68 58.48 49.81
C PRO A 434 -0.20 58.45 49.40
N ALA A 435 0.21 57.46 48.58
CA ALA A 435 1.33 57.55 47.63
C ALA A 435 1.51 56.20 46.93
N LEU A 436 0.69 55.97 45.90
CA LEU A 436 0.77 54.84 44.97
C LEU A 436 1.15 55.45 43.61
N LEU A 437 2.43 55.79 43.41
CA LEU A 437 3.03 56.20 42.13
C LEU A 437 4.53 56.52 42.29
N ALA A 438 5.37 55.48 42.14
CA ALA A 438 6.82 55.45 41.86
C ALA A 438 7.32 54.16 42.54
N GLY A 439 7.89 53.16 41.90
CA GLY A 439 8.80 53.16 40.78
C GLY A 439 9.22 51.72 40.63
N LEU A 440 8.77 51.10 39.55
CA LEU A 440 8.95 49.70 39.20
C LEU A 440 10.24 49.64 38.36
N GLU A 441 11.39 49.79 39.01
CA GLU A 441 12.73 49.74 38.40
C GLU A 441 13.76 49.20 39.39
N ASP A 442 13.64 47.95 39.87
CA ASP A 442 14.83 47.26 40.42
C ASP A 442 14.69 45.73 40.60
N LEU A 443 14.38 44.99 39.54
CA LEU A 443 14.50 43.52 39.59
C LEU A 443 14.98 42.92 38.26
N GLY A 444 16.03 43.52 37.70
CA GLY A 444 16.63 43.13 36.42
C GLY A 444 18.10 42.68 36.50
N LYS A 445 18.65 42.44 37.69
CA LYS A 445 20.08 42.09 37.85
C LYS A 445 20.32 41.15 39.04
N SER A 446 20.13 39.83 38.87
CA SER A 446 21.00 38.81 39.52
C SER A 446 20.64 37.37 39.12
N ILE A 447 20.87 36.95 37.88
CA ILE A 447 20.98 35.52 37.53
C ILE A 447 22.11 35.34 36.51
N MET A 448 23.33 35.22 37.02
CA MET A 448 24.48 34.60 36.36
C MET A 448 25.35 34.00 37.45
N SER A 449 25.84 32.78 37.22
CA SER A 449 26.73 31.96 38.05
C SER A 449 26.06 31.08 39.13
N LEU A 450 25.94 29.78 38.85
CA LEU A 450 26.92 28.79 39.32
C LEU A 450 26.55 27.39 38.80
N SER A 451 27.34 26.94 37.83
CA SER A 451 27.56 25.53 37.51
C SER A 451 28.64 25.01 38.45
N THR A 452 28.35 23.97 39.24
CA THR A 452 29.26 22.81 39.44
C THR A 452 28.64 21.82 40.42
N VAL A 453 28.56 20.57 39.97
CA VAL A 453 28.27 19.36 40.76
C VAL A 453 29.47 19.02 41.64
N PRO A 454 29.24 18.44 42.83
CA PRO A 454 30.02 17.25 43.15
C PRO A 454 29.15 16.06 43.60
N SER A 455 29.47 14.95 42.96
CA SER A 455 29.21 13.57 43.32
C SER A 455 29.47 13.28 44.81
N LEU A 456 28.53 12.60 45.48
CA LEU A 456 28.83 11.83 46.68
C LEU A 456 28.11 10.47 46.65
N LYS A 457 28.89 9.43 46.39
CA LYS A 457 28.58 8.03 46.71
C LYS A 457 28.84 7.80 48.20
N GLY A 458 27.96 7.06 48.86
CA GLY A 458 28.28 6.26 50.06
C GLY A 458 27.34 6.46 51.26
N VAL A 459 27.21 5.40 52.06
CA VAL A 459 26.48 5.25 53.34
C VAL A 459 25.00 4.82 53.15
N VAL A 460 24.66 3.53 53.09
CA VAL A 460 24.62 2.48 54.15
C VAL A 460 23.84 2.88 55.42
N GLN A 461 22.61 2.36 55.47
CA GLN A 461 21.83 1.93 56.64
C GLN A 461 22.01 2.67 57.98
N SER A 462 20.98 3.41 58.37
CA SER A 462 20.46 3.35 59.74
C SER A 462 18.95 3.59 59.76
N SER A 463 18.22 2.50 60.01
CA SER A 463 16.80 2.50 60.35
C SER A 463 16.60 3.24 61.67
N THR A 464 16.10 4.46 61.62
CA THR A 464 15.61 5.18 62.81
C THR A 464 14.09 5.14 62.77
N LYS A 465 13.55 4.18 63.52
CA LYS A 465 12.13 3.94 63.72
C LYS A 465 11.52 5.15 64.43
N LEU A 466 10.92 6.08 63.68
CA LEU A 466 10.10 7.16 64.22
C LEU A 466 8.91 6.54 64.94
N GLN A 467 8.92 6.61 66.27
CA GLN A 467 7.77 6.26 67.11
C GLN A 467 6.65 7.26 66.83
N VAL A 468 5.68 6.84 66.02
CA VAL A 468 4.40 7.53 65.90
C VAL A 468 3.64 7.26 67.20
N THR A 469 3.53 8.28 68.05
CA THR A 469 2.58 8.26 69.17
C THR A 469 1.16 8.10 68.60
N PRO A 470 0.36 7.11 69.05
CA PRO A 470 -0.99 6.94 68.55
C PRO A 470 -1.81 8.18 68.88
N LEU A 471 -2.31 8.88 67.84
CA LEU A 471 -3.28 9.94 68.00
C LEU A 471 -4.56 9.37 68.67
N PRO A 472 -5.27 10.15 69.49
CA PRO A 472 -6.47 9.70 70.16
C PRO A 472 -7.50 9.25 69.13
N ASN A 473 -8.09 8.06 69.34
CA ASN A 473 -9.23 7.58 68.55
C ASN A 473 -10.38 8.58 68.69
N VAL A 474 -10.57 9.43 67.69
CA VAL A 474 -11.73 10.32 67.59
C VAL A 474 -12.87 9.49 67.02
N ALA A 475 -13.81 9.09 67.87
CA ALA A 475 -15.05 8.48 67.43
C ALA A 475 -15.93 9.54 66.75
N LEU A 476 -16.09 9.45 65.43
CA LEU A 476 -16.99 10.31 64.67
C LEU A 476 -18.35 9.63 64.53
N THR A 477 -19.32 10.01 65.35
CA THR A 477 -20.70 9.50 65.25
C THR A 477 -21.52 10.38 64.31
N ILE A 478 -21.93 9.84 63.16
CA ILE A 478 -22.82 10.51 62.20
C ILE A 478 -24.22 9.91 62.38
N ASN A 479 -25.18 10.72 62.85
CA ASN A 479 -26.58 10.30 62.98
C ASN A 479 -27.36 10.66 61.70
N ILE A 480 -27.78 9.66 60.92
CA ILE A 480 -28.64 9.86 59.74
C ILE A 480 -30.06 9.41 60.07
N GLN A 481 -31.04 10.27 59.79
CA GLN A 481 -32.44 9.88 59.88
C GLN A 481 -32.82 8.97 58.70
N PRO A 482 -33.52 7.84 58.93
CA PRO A 482 -33.81 6.84 57.88
C PRO A 482 -34.60 7.36 56.68
N THR A 483 -35.30 8.49 56.82
CA THR A 483 -36.18 9.07 55.80
C THR A 483 -35.45 9.94 54.78
N ASP A 484 -34.21 10.34 55.02
CA ASP A 484 -33.48 11.27 54.14
C ASP A 484 -32.45 10.56 53.26
N LYS A 485 -32.89 10.17 52.05
CA LYS A 485 -32.06 9.49 51.04
C LYS A 485 -30.90 10.37 50.52
N ARG A 486 -30.95 11.71 50.65
CA ARG A 486 -29.89 12.60 50.14
C ARG A 486 -28.57 12.44 50.91
N ASN A 487 -28.65 12.09 52.19
CA ASN A 487 -27.49 11.93 53.07
C ASN A 487 -26.68 10.64 52.83
N TYR A 488 -27.21 9.67 52.06
CA TYR A 488 -26.50 8.43 51.72
C TYR A 488 -25.31 8.67 50.78
N SER A 489 -25.44 9.62 49.85
CA SER A 489 -24.34 9.99 48.94
C SER A 489 -23.19 10.72 49.66
N LEU A 490 -23.53 11.51 50.69
CA LEU A 490 -22.55 12.18 51.55
C LEU A 490 -21.79 11.16 52.41
N LEU A 491 -22.50 10.16 52.96
CA LEU A 491 -21.92 9.01 53.66
C LEU A 491 -20.91 8.26 52.79
N GLN A 492 -21.25 7.94 51.54
CA GLN A 492 -20.33 7.27 50.61
C GLN A 492 -19.05 8.09 50.37
N ARG A 493 -19.16 9.41 50.20
CA ARG A 493 -17.98 10.29 49.98
C ARG A 493 -17.13 10.46 51.23
N VAL A 494 -17.75 10.70 52.39
CA VAL A 494 -17.07 10.83 53.68
C VAL A 494 -16.35 9.53 54.02
N GLN A 495 -16.95 8.38 53.72
CA GLN A 495 -16.34 7.09 54.00
C GLN A 495 -15.24 6.72 53.01
N SER A 496 -15.38 7.02 51.71
CA SER A 496 -14.27 6.86 50.74
C SER A 496 -13.04 7.67 51.13
N ALA A 497 -13.22 8.79 51.85
CA ALA A 497 -12.12 9.59 52.38
C ALA A 497 -11.54 9.05 53.71
N ILE A 498 -12.33 8.32 54.50
CA ILE A 498 -11.96 7.85 55.85
C ILE A 498 -11.49 6.38 55.88
N SER A 499 -11.96 5.52 54.96
CA SER A 499 -11.67 4.08 54.92
C SER A 499 -10.19 3.77 54.66
N ALA A 500 -9.42 4.71 54.13
CA ALA A 500 -7.97 4.56 53.98
C ALA A 500 -7.22 4.52 55.34
N THR A 501 -7.82 5.00 56.45
CA THR A 501 -7.09 5.23 57.70
C THR A 501 -7.80 4.87 59.01
N SER A 502 -9.09 4.48 59.05
CA SER A 502 -9.75 4.14 60.32
C SER A 502 -10.96 3.21 60.19
N SER A 503 -11.26 2.45 61.27
CA SER A 503 -12.45 1.61 61.38
C SER A 503 -13.68 2.48 61.63
N LEU A 504 -14.59 2.56 60.64
CA LEU A 504 -15.85 3.28 60.76
C LEU A 504 -16.94 2.33 61.30
N ASP A 505 -17.52 2.65 62.45
CA ASP A 505 -18.63 1.90 63.04
C ASP A 505 -19.96 2.56 62.64
N ILE A 506 -20.77 1.89 61.81
CA ILE A 506 -22.01 2.45 61.25
C ILE A 506 -23.21 1.88 62.01
N HIS A 507 -23.96 2.75 62.69
CA HIS A 507 -25.22 2.40 63.35
C HIS A 507 -26.44 2.80 62.49
N GLY A 508 -27.32 1.85 62.23
CA GLY A 508 -28.56 2.04 61.46
C GLY A 508 -29.40 0.76 61.42
N PRO A 509 -30.59 0.76 60.79
CA PRO A 509 -31.38 -0.46 60.65
C PRO A 509 -30.56 -1.54 59.94
N LYS A 510 -30.50 -2.74 60.54
CA LYS A 510 -29.54 -3.81 60.20
C LYS A 510 -29.48 -4.14 58.70
N GLU A 511 -30.61 -4.10 58.01
CA GLU A 511 -30.67 -4.44 56.58
C GLU A 511 -30.08 -3.36 55.68
N TYR A 512 -30.23 -2.08 56.02
CA TYR A 512 -29.60 -0.99 55.25
C TYR A 512 -28.09 -0.91 55.49
N VAL A 513 -27.64 -1.20 56.72
CA VAL A 513 -26.21 -1.25 57.04
C VAL A 513 -25.54 -2.39 56.25
N LYS A 514 -26.15 -3.59 56.19
CA LYS A 514 -25.65 -4.68 55.35
C LYS A 514 -25.57 -4.32 53.87
N GLN A 515 -26.63 -3.69 53.34
CA GLN A 515 -26.67 -3.30 51.93
C GLN A 515 -25.59 -2.25 51.59
N LEU A 516 -25.38 -1.28 52.50
CA LEU A 516 -24.34 -0.28 52.35
C LEU A 516 -22.94 -0.92 52.39
N VAL A 517 -22.68 -1.80 53.35
CA VAL A 517 -21.39 -2.52 53.46
C VAL A 517 -21.12 -3.39 52.23
N ALA A 518 -22.14 -4.07 51.70
CA ALA A 518 -22.01 -4.84 50.46
C ALA A 518 -21.67 -3.94 49.26
N SER A 519 -22.43 -2.85 49.06
CA SER A 519 -22.17 -1.87 48.00
C SER A 519 -20.78 -1.23 48.11
N MET A 520 -20.26 -1.09 49.33
CA MET A 520 -18.92 -0.59 49.57
C MET A 520 -17.84 -1.59 49.20
N HIS A 521 -17.98 -2.86 49.56
CA HIS A 521 -17.05 -3.89 49.14
C HIS A 521 -17.01 -4.02 47.62
N ASP A 522 -18.16 -3.91 46.96
CA ASP A 522 -18.23 -3.90 45.49
C ASP A 522 -17.49 -2.67 44.91
N ALA A 523 -17.65 -1.49 45.50
CA ALA A 523 -16.96 -0.27 45.07
C ALA A 523 -15.44 -0.32 45.34
N GLU A 524 -15.01 -0.90 46.47
CA GLU A 524 -13.60 -1.12 46.78
C GLU A 524 -12.97 -2.13 45.81
N ALA A 525 -13.69 -3.19 45.46
CA ALA A 525 -13.24 -4.17 44.46
C ALA A 525 -13.10 -3.55 43.06
N ASP A 526 -14.09 -2.78 42.61
CA ASP A 526 -14.05 -2.04 41.34
C ASP A 526 -12.90 -1.02 41.32
N HIS A 527 -12.70 -0.27 42.41
CA HIS A 527 -11.58 0.67 42.52
C HIS A 527 -10.22 -0.05 42.49
N ALA A 528 -10.10 -1.20 43.15
CA ALA A 528 -8.88 -2.00 43.12
C ALA A 528 -8.58 -2.57 41.72
N GLU A 529 -9.60 -2.97 40.98
CA GLU A 529 -9.47 -3.43 39.59
C GLU A 529 -9.05 -2.29 38.66
N LYS A 530 -9.73 -1.13 38.73
CA LYS A 530 -9.37 0.07 37.95
C LYS A 530 -7.96 0.56 38.27
N SER A 531 -7.56 0.53 39.54
CA SER A 531 -6.20 0.90 39.94
C SER A 531 -5.15 -0.02 39.31
N LYS A 532 -5.40 -1.33 39.20
CA LYS A 532 -4.52 -2.26 38.48
C LYS A 532 -4.43 -1.94 37.00
N LEU A 533 -5.56 -1.61 36.36
CA LEU A 533 -5.61 -1.24 34.95
C LEU A 533 -4.81 0.04 34.67
N VAL A 534 -4.91 1.05 35.53
CA VAL A 534 -4.13 2.30 35.41
C VAL A 534 -2.63 2.01 35.48
N VAL A 535 -2.17 1.20 36.43
CA VAL A 535 -0.76 0.81 36.52
C VAL A 535 -0.30 0.05 35.26
N GLN A 536 -1.13 -0.83 34.71
CA GLN A 536 -0.82 -1.53 33.45
C GLN A 536 -0.72 -0.56 32.27
N LEU A 537 -1.65 0.40 32.16
CA LEU A 537 -1.62 1.42 31.11
C LEU A 537 -0.39 2.33 31.22
N GLU A 538 0.01 2.71 32.44
CA GLU A 538 1.24 3.47 32.66
C GLU A 538 2.49 2.69 32.23
N MET A 539 2.56 1.38 32.51
CA MET A 539 3.66 0.53 32.06
C MET A 539 3.72 0.43 30.54
N VAL A 540 2.57 0.23 29.90
CA VAL A 540 2.47 0.15 28.43
C VAL A 540 2.85 1.49 27.79
N SER A 541 2.38 2.61 28.35
CA SER A 541 2.72 3.95 27.87
C SER A 541 4.23 4.23 27.98
N LYS A 542 4.87 3.85 29.09
CA LYS A 542 6.33 3.98 29.26
C LYS A 542 7.11 3.14 28.25
N GLN A 543 6.65 1.93 27.94
CA GLN A 543 7.28 1.09 26.92
C GLN A 543 7.17 1.73 25.53
N TYR A 544 5.99 2.24 25.15
CA TYR A 544 5.82 2.92 23.86
C TYR A 544 6.69 4.17 23.73
N LEU A 545 6.83 4.97 24.80
CA LEU A 545 7.73 6.13 24.78
C LEU A 545 9.19 5.71 24.58
N ALA A 546 9.64 4.65 25.24
CA ALA A 546 10.99 4.12 25.04
C ALA A 546 11.20 3.59 23.61
N ASP A 547 10.19 2.94 23.02
CA ASP A 547 10.25 2.45 21.65
C ASP A 547 10.29 3.62 20.64
N ILE A 548 9.52 4.69 20.89
CA ILE A 548 9.58 5.93 20.09
C ILE A 548 10.97 6.54 20.14
N ASP A 549 11.58 6.67 21.33
CA ASP A 549 12.94 7.22 21.47
C ASP A 549 13.97 6.39 20.70
N VAL A 550 13.84 5.06 20.71
CA VAL A 550 14.71 4.16 19.93
C VAL A 550 14.50 4.35 18.43
N LEU A 551 13.24 4.47 17.98
CA LEU A 551 12.91 4.71 16.57
C LEU A 551 13.40 6.08 16.08
N GLU A 552 13.24 7.14 16.88
CA GLU A 552 13.79 8.46 16.59
C GLU A 552 15.32 8.39 16.48
N ALA A 553 15.99 7.80 17.47
CA ALA A 553 17.44 7.65 17.44
C ALA A 553 17.94 6.83 16.24
N GLN A 554 17.18 5.83 15.78
CA GLN A 554 17.48 5.08 14.56
C GLN A 554 17.25 5.92 13.30
N ALA A 555 16.14 6.66 13.23
CA ALA A 555 15.81 7.53 12.11
C ALA A 555 16.84 8.67 11.93
N PHE A 556 17.41 9.19 13.02
CA PHE A 556 18.43 10.23 12.96
C PHE A 556 19.85 9.72 12.68
N LYS A 557 20.16 8.45 12.99
CA LYS A 557 21.50 7.88 12.75
C LYS A 557 21.83 7.70 11.26
N SER A 558 20.81 7.57 10.42
CA SER A 558 20.97 7.56 8.97
C SER A 558 20.04 8.64 8.44
N PRO A 559 20.50 9.88 8.20
CA PRO A 559 19.64 10.89 7.58
C PRO A 559 19.05 10.23 6.34
N VAL A 560 17.72 10.12 6.30
CA VAL A 560 17.01 9.59 5.14
C VAL A 560 17.37 10.54 4.01
N VAL A 561 18.33 10.14 3.18
CA VAL A 561 18.65 10.86 1.96
C VAL A 561 17.56 10.41 0.98
N PRO A 562 16.53 11.24 0.72
CA PRO A 562 15.49 10.84 -0.22
C PRO A 562 16.17 10.53 -1.55
N LYS A 563 15.80 9.40 -2.16
CA LYS A 563 16.31 9.01 -3.48
C LYS A 563 16.00 10.17 -4.45
N PRO A 564 17.01 10.73 -5.16
CA PRO A 564 16.81 11.84 -6.09
C PRO A 564 15.81 11.48 -7.19
N ASP A 565 14.55 11.86 -7.03
CA ASP A 565 13.48 11.66 -8.00
C ASP A 565 13.43 12.81 -9.04
N VAL A 566 12.45 12.76 -9.95
CA VAL A 566 12.31 13.80 -10.98
C VAL A 566 12.02 15.18 -10.37
N ALA A 567 11.25 15.25 -9.28
CA ALA A 567 10.91 16.50 -8.62
C ALA A 567 12.13 17.12 -7.92
N PHE A 568 12.98 16.29 -7.31
CA PHE A 568 14.28 16.71 -6.77
C PHE A 568 15.12 17.39 -7.86
N TRP A 569 15.28 16.75 -9.01
CA TRP A 569 16.06 17.33 -10.11
C TRP A 569 15.41 18.57 -10.70
N LEU A 570 14.07 18.61 -10.79
CA LEU A 570 13.34 19.82 -11.21
C LEU A 570 13.62 21.00 -10.28
N ASN A 571 13.50 20.81 -8.97
CA ASN A 571 13.80 21.84 -7.98
C ASN A 571 15.24 22.32 -8.09
N ASN A 572 16.20 21.40 -8.24
CA ASN A 572 17.61 21.75 -8.40
C ASN A 572 17.88 22.57 -9.69
N LEU A 573 17.17 22.27 -10.78
CA LEU A 573 17.33 22.97 -12.08
C LEU A 573 16.53 24.29 -12.14
N LEU A 574 15.38 24.37 -11.48
CA LEU A 574 14.53 25.55 -11.43
C LEU A 574 15.05 26.60 -10.45
N LYS A 575 15.73 26.18 -9.37
CA LYS A 575 16.25 27.04 -8.30
C LYS A 575 15.13 27.89 -7.69
N ASP A 576 15.26 29.21 -7.76
CA ASP A 576 14.34 30.22 -7.23
C ASP A 576 13.18 30.54 -8.19
N ARG A 577 13.20 30.01 -9.43
CA ARG A 577 12.17 30.31 -10.44
C ARG A 577 10.83 29.65 -10.14
N ALA A 578 10.86 28.45 -9.59
CA ALA A 578 9.68 27.66 -9.25
C ALA A 578 10.03 26.49 -8.32
N THR A 579 9.04 26.02 -7.55
CA THR A 579 9.14 24.82 -6.72
C THR A 579 8.22 23.74 -7.26
N CYS A 580 8.79 22.57 -7.58
CA CYS A 580 8.08 21.36 -7.93
C CYS A 580 7.68 20.59 -6.66
N ILE A 581 6.38 20.30 -6.54
CA ILE A 581 5.80 19.46 -5.49
C ILE A 581 5.45 18.11 -6.10
N ASN A 582 6.02 17.03 -5.56
CA ASN A 582 5.68 15.68 -5.98
C ASN A 582 4.42 15.20 -5.26
N THR A 583 3.36 14.94 -6.02
CA THR A 583 2.09 14.36 -5.54
C THR A 583 1.81 13.00 -6.17
N ALA A 584 2.79 12.38 -6.81
CA ALA A 584 2.65 11.07 -7.43
C ALA A 584 2.58 9.98 -6.35
N VAL A 585 1.71 9.00 -6.58
CA VAL A 585 1.59 7.81 -5.73
C VAL A 585 2.05 6.60 -6.54
N GLU A 586 3.03 5.88 -6.00
CA GLU A 586 3.56 4.65 -6.58
C GLU A 586 2.43 3.65 -6.86
N GLU A 587 2.59 2.88 -7.93
CA GLU A 587 1.65 1.83 -8.36
C GLU A 587 0.20 2.27 -8.68
N SER A 588 -0.15 3.54 -8.48
CA SER A 588 -1.50 4.03 -8.74
C SER A 588 -1.84 3.96 -10.23
N MET A 589 -3.10 3.67 -10.56
CA MET A 589 -3.55 3.45 -11.92
C MET A 589 -4.56 4.51 -12.35
N LEU A 590 -4.63 4.79 -13.65
CA LEU A 590 -5.61 5.72 -14.21
C LEU A 590 -7.05 5.23 -13.93
N ARG A 591 -7.28 3.91 -14.00
CA ARG A 591 -8.61 3.36 -13.68
C ARG A 591 -9.05 3.53 -12.23
N ASP A 592 -8.12 3.66 -11.28
CA ASP A 592 -8.46 3.92 -9.87
C ASP A 592 -9.12 5.30 -9.71
N ARG A 593 -8.99 6.13 -10.75
CA ARG A 593 -9.55 7.46 -10.84
C ARG A 593 -10.77 7.53 -11.75
N ASP A 594 -11.27 6.42 -12.30
CA ASP A 594 -12.40 6.45 -13.26
C ASP A 594 -13.64 7.10 -12.61
N GLU A 595 -13.95 6.78 -11.36
CA GLU A 595 -15.14 7.26 -10.65
C GLU A 595 -14.86 8.49 -9.77
N ALA A 596 -13.79 8.46 -8.98
CA ALA A 596 -13.45 9.51 -8.02
C ALA A 596 -11.95 9.86 -8.07
N LEU A 597 -11.61 11.09 -7.69
CA LEU A 597 -10.22 11.49 -7.48
C LEU A 597 -9.69 10.88 -6.17
N MET A 598 -8.42 10.47 -6.14
CA MET A 598 -7.76 10.04 -4.92
C MET A 598 -7.40 11.24 -4.02
N SER A 599 -7.06 11.03 -2.76
CA SER A 599 -6.82 12.13 -1.81
C SER A 599 -5.74 13.13 -2.26
N HIS A 600 -4.64 12.66 -2.87
CA HIS A 600 -3.61 13.55 -3.40
C HIS A 600 -4.05 14.26 -4.69
N ASP A 601 -4.94 13.65 -5.49
CA ASP A 601 -5.55 14.29 -6.67
C ASP A 601 -6.52 15.41 -6.24
N GLU A 602 -7.27 15.18 -5.16
CA GLU A 602 -8.14 16.20 -4.55
C GLU A 602 -7.33 17.35 -3.96
N PHE A 603 -6.20 17.07 -3.33
CA PHE A 603 -5.27 18.09 -2.86
C PHE A 603 -4.80 18.99 -4.01
N ILE A 604 -4.41 18.42 -5.15
CA ILE A 604 -4.05 19.21 -6.35
C ILE A 604 -5.25 20.04 -6.80
N ARG A 605 -6.42 19.43 -6.98
CA ARG A 605 -7.64 20.11 -7.44
C ARG A 605 -8.01 21.32 -6.56
N ASP A 606 -7.82 21.16 -5.26
CA ASP A 606 -8.27 22.12 -4.27
C ASP A 606 -7.26 23.24 -4.00
N ASN A 607 -5.98 23.05 -4.37
CA ASN A 607 -4.91 23.99 -4.04
C ASN A 607 -4.13 24.53 -5.26
N ILE A 608 -4.28 23.95 -6.45
CA ILE A 608 -3.61 24.44 -7.65
C ILE A 608 -4.11 25.84 -8.02
N GLN A 609 -3.17 26.72 -8.37
CA GLN A 609 -3.42 28.12 -8.73
C GLN A 609 -3.33 28.33 -10.24
N SER A 610 -3.83 29.47 -10.70
CA SER A 610 -3.84 29.81 -12.14
C SER A 610 -2.45 30.06 -12.73
N ASN A 611 -1.46 30.36 -11.90
CA ASN A 611 -0.07 30.53 -12.34
C ASN A 611 0.75 29.24 -12.31
N ASP A 612 0.20 28.16 -11.76
CA ASP A 612 0.91 26.89 -11.64
C ASP A 612 0.92 26.14 -12.98
N VAL A 613 1.86 25.21 -13.11
CA VAL A 613 1.90 24.24 -14.21
C VAL A 613 1.76 22.84 -13.63
N LEU A 614 0.83 22.06 -14.18
CA LEU A 614 0.58 20.68 -13.75
C LEU A 614 1.30 19.71 -14.69
N ILE A 615 2.13 18.81 -14.16
CA ILE A 615 2.76 17.73 -14.94
C ILE A 615 2.05 16.41 -14.63
N VAL A 616 1.54 15.73 -15.65
CA VAL A 616 0.73 14.50 -15.52
C VAL A 616 1.39 13.36 -16.26
N SER A 617 1.76 12.30 -15.54
CA SER A 617 2.27 11.04 -16.09
C SER A 617 1.54 9.86 -15.46
N VAL A 618 0.50 9.37 -16.15
CA VAL A 618 -0.39 8.30 -15.66
C VAL A 618 -0.68 7.29 -16.78
N GLY A 619 -1.20 6.11 -16.42
CA GLY A 619 -1.62 5.07 -17.37
C GLY A 619 -0.57 3.97 -17.64
N ALA A 620 0.70 4.19 -17.30
CA ALA A 620 1.73 3.15 -17.47
C ALA A 620 1.43 1.90 -16.64
N ASN A 621 1.00 2.09 -15.39
CA ASN A 621 0.67 1.00 -14.46
C ASN A 621 -0.55 0.20 -14.91
N ASP A 622 -1.52 0.84 -15.59
CA ASP A 622 -2.68 0.16 -16.18
C ASP A 622 -2.27 -0.84 -17.26
N VAL A 623 -1.10 -0.66 -17.89
CA VAL A 623 -0.56 -1.54 -18.91
C VAL A 623 0.40 -2.57 -18.31
N ALA A 624 1.31 -2.15 -17.43
CA ALA A 624 2.40 -3.00 -16.95
C ALA A 624 2.09 -3.75 -15.64
N LEU A 625 1.50 -3.07 -14.65
CA LEU A 625 1.44 -3.58 -13.28
C LEU A 625 0.24 -4.50 -13.06
N LYS A 626 -0.97 -3.99 -13.33
CA LYS A 626 -2.21 -4.75 -13.15
C LYS A 626 -3.11 -4.58 -14.38
N PRO A 627 -2.75 -5.07 -15.57
CA PRO A 627 -3.62 -4.92 -16.74
C PRO A 627 -4.94 -5.66 -16.55
N ASN A 628 -6.05 -5.03 -16.93
CA ASN A 628 -7.34 -5.73 -16.94
C ASN A 628 -7.44 -6.66 -18.16
N SER A 629 -8.41 -7.58 -18.17
CA SER A 629 -8.56 -8.56 -19.27
C SER A 629 -8.67 -7.93 -20.65
N SER A 630 -9.30 -6.74 -20.75
CA SER A 630 -9.37 -5.99 -22.01
C SER A 630 -8.01 -5.43 -22.40
N THR A 631 -7.27 -4.84 -21.46
CA THR A 631 -5.90 -4.37 -21.67
C THR A 631 -5.00 -5.51 -22.14
N ILE A 632 -5.03 -6.67 -21.46
CA ILE A 632 -4.24 -7.87 -21.82
C ILE A 632 -4.55 -8.30 -23.27
N ARG A 633 -5.83 -8.41 -23.64
CA ARG A 633 -6.24 -8.78 -25.00
C ARG A 633 -5.68 -7.81 -26.05
N HIS A 634 -5.81 -6.51 -25.83
CA HIS A 634 -5.34 -5.50 -26.79
C HIS A 634 -3.81 -5.40 -26.82
N MET A 635 -3.14 -5.63 -25.69
CA MET A 635 -1.69 -5.75 -25.60
C MET A 635 -1.18 -6.95 -26.41
N LEU A 636 -1.80 -8.13 -26.28
CA LEU A 636 -1.46 -9.31 -27.06
C LEU A 636 -1.72 -9.10 -28.56
N GLN A 637 -2.85 -8.46 -28.90
CA GLN A 637 -3.16 -8.12 -30.29
C GLN A 637 -2.11 -7.17 -30.88
N LEU A 638 -1.71 -6.15 -30.12
CA LEU A 638 -0.67 -5.19 -30.50
C LEU A 638 0.70 -5.87 -30.66
N ALA A 639 1.08 -6.70 -29.70
CA ALA A 639 2.38 -7.36 -29.66
C ALA A 639 2.54 -8.41 -30.77
N TRP A 640 1.53 -9.25 -30.98
CA TRP A 640 1.67 -10.48 -31.78
C TRP A 640 0.83 -10.51 -33.06
N LEU A 641 -0.31 -9.83 -33.08
CA LEU A 641 -1.30 -9.96 -34.17
C LEU A 641 -1.33 -8.75 -35.10
N THR A 642 -0.57 -7.71 -34.79
CA THR A 642 -0.59 -6.44 -35.54
C THR A 642 0.74 -6.25 -36.26
N PRO A 643 0.74 -6.15 -37.61
CA PRO A 643 1.95 -5.78 -38.34
C PRO A 643 2.49 -4.42 -37.88
N ARG A 644 3.79 -4.31 -37.65
CA ARG A 644 4.45 -3.08 -37.20
C ARG A 644 4.10 -1.85 -38.04
N LYS A 645 4.02 -2.00 -39.36
CA LYS A 645 3.62 -0.93 -40.29
C LYS A 645 2.26 -0.31 -39.93
N ASN A 646 1.31 -1.11 -39.43
CA ASN A 646 -0.01 -0.62 -39.01
C ASN A 646 0.06 0.15 -37.69
N LEU A 647 1.00 -0.20 -36.80
CA LEU A 647 1.28 0.58 -35.59
C LEU A 647 1.90 1.93 -35.97
N GLU A 648 2.95 1.92 -36.81
CA GLU A 648 3.65 3.13 -37.24
C GLU A 648 2.72 4.11 -37.97
N ASN A 649 1.78 3.60 -38.76
CA ASN A 649 0.76 4.41 -39.42
C ASN A 649 -0.40 4.82 -38.51
N GLY A 650 -0.48 4.29 -37.28
CA GLY A 650 -1.58 4.56 -36.35
C GLY A 650 -2.93 3.91 -36.75
N THR A 651 -2.93 2.96 -37.69
CA THR A 651 -4.15 2.33 -38.23
C THR A 651 -4.52 0.99 -37.58
N ALA A 652 -3.66 0.48 -36.70
CA ALA A 652 -3.90 -0.78 -36.00
C ALA A 652 -5.18 -0.75 -35.14
N GLY A 653 -6.01 -1.79 -35.24
CA GLY A 653 -7.26 -1.89 -34.48
C GLY A 653 -7.08 -1.81 -32.96
N ALA A 654 -6.00 -2.42 -32.43
CA ALA A 654 -5.68 -2.38 -31.01
C ALA A 654 -5.41 -0.96 -30.49
N LEU A 655 -4.94 -0.05 -31.35
CA LEU A 655 -4.68 1.34 -30.96
C LEU A 655 -5.96 2.12 -30.64
N LYS A 656 -7.15 1.67 -31.08
CA LYS A 656 -8.41 2.31 -30.69
C LYS A 656 -8.64 2.24 -29.18
N TYR A 657 -8.34 1.10 -28.57
CA TYR A 657 -8.43 0.91 -27.12
C TYR A 657 -7.46 1.83 -26.38
N PHE A 658 -6.19 1.85 -26.83
CA PHE A 658 -5.17 2.69 -26.20
C PHE A 658 -5.38 4.18 -26.44
N LYS A 659 -5.97 4.57 -27.58
CA LYS A 659 -6.40 5.95 -27.83
C LYS A 659 -7.46 6.38 -26.81
N HIS A 660 -8.41 5.52 -26.47
CA HIS A 660 -9.38 5.81 -25.44
C HIS A 660 -8.72 5.91 -24.05
N MET A 661 -7.81 4.98 -23.70
CA MET A 661 -7.10 4.97 -22.42
C MET A 661 -6.16 6.16 -22.24
N PHE A 662 -5.22 6.38 -23.16
CA PHE A 662 -4.21 7.46 -23.04
C PHE A 662 -4.69 8.81 -23.59
N GLY A 663 -5.84 8.87 -24.25
CA GLY A 663 -6.47 10.11 -24.72
C GLY A 663 -7.66 10.46 -23.82
N THR A 664 -8.84 9.92 -24.14
CA THR A 664 -10.11 10.27 -23.47
C THR A 664 -10.07 10.14 -21.95
N LYS A 665 -9.53 9.03 -21.40
CA LYS A 665 -9.51 8.85 -19.94
C LYS A 665 -8.54 9.80 -19.24
N VAL A 666 -7.36 10.04 -19.83
CA VAL A 666 -6.41 11.03 -19.29
C VAL A 666 -7.00 12.43 -19.37
N GLU A 667 -7.63 12.79 -20.48
CA GLU A 667 -8.33 14.08 -20.63
C GLU A 667 -9.41 14.28 -19.57
N ASN A 668 -10.27 13.29 -19.35
CA ASN A 668 -11.30 13.33 -18.32
C ASN A 668 -10.71 13.45 -16.90
N TYR A 669 -9.58 12.77 -16.65
CA TYR A 669 -8.87 12.87 -15.37
C TYR A 669 -8.31 14.28 -15.16
N VAL A 670 -7.58 14.84 -16.13
CA VAL A 670 -7.02 16.20 -16.04
C VAL A 670 -8.12 17.25 -15.93
N THR A 671 -9.24 17.07 -16.64
CA THR A 671 -10.40 17.96 -16.56
C THR A 671 -10.98 18.00 -15.14
N ARG A 672 -11.04 16.85 -14.45
CA ARG A 672 -11.48 16.79 -13.06
C ARG A 672 -10.46 17.37 -12.07
N LEU A 673 -9.16 17.13 -12.29
CA LEU A 673 -8.09 17.77 -11.49
C LEU A 673 -8.18 19.30 -11.57
N THR A 674 -8.52 19.85 -12.74
CA THR A 674 -8.56 21.30 -13.01
C THR A 674 -9.97 21.86 -12.98
N THR A 675 -10.91 21.20 -12.30
CA THR A 675 -12.33 21.62 -12.31
C THR A 675 -12.55 22.90 -11.51
N LYS A 676 -11.79 23.12 -10.42
CA LYS A 676 -11.90 24.32 -9.57
C LYS A 676 -11.06 25.49 -10.09
N THR A 677 -9.81 25.22 -10.42
CA THR A 677 -8.86 26.21 -10.93
C THR A 677 -8.24 25.72 -12.23
N LYS A 678 -8.17 26.61 -13.22
CA LYS A 678 -7.47 26.37 -14.48
C LYS A 678 -6.00 26.79 -14.33
N PRO A 679 -5.03 25.87 -14.30
CA PRO A 679 -3.62 26.22 -14.25
C PRO A 679 -3.19 26.87 -15.57
N ARG A 680 -2.00 27.49 -15.57
CA ARG A 680 -1.42 28.12 -16.76
C ARG A 680 -1.28 27.12 -17.89
N ALA A 681 -0.72 25.95 -17.57
CA ALA A 681 -0.55 24.87 -18.51
C ALA A 681 -0.62 23.50 -17.81
N VAL A 682 -0.90 22.47 -18.60
CA VAL A 682 -0.78 21.06 -18.20
C VAL A 682 0.16 20.34 -19.17
N ILE A 683 1.27 19.82 -18.65
CA ILE A 683 2.18 18.96 -19.40
C ILE A 683 1.69 17.52 -19.27
N VAL A 684 1.22 16.91 -20.35
CA VAL A 684 0.73 15.52 -20.34
C VAL A 684 1.74 14.58 -20.99
N CYS A 685 2.23 13.61 -20.22
CA CYS A 685 3.33 12.74 -20.62
C CYS A 685 2.85 11.42 -21.22
N MET A 686 3.43 11.01 -22.34
CA MET A 686 3.39 9.62 -22.80
C MET A 686 4.56 8.84 -22.18
N ILE A 687 4.34 7.56 -21.89
CA ILE A 687 5.35 6.64 -21.34
C ILE A 687 6.64 6.61 -22.18
N TYR A 688 7.77 6.42 -21.49
CA TYR A 688 9.08 6.19 -22.09
C TYR A 688 9.27 4.74 -22.53
N PHE A 689 10.37 4.45 -23.24
CA PHE A 689 10.69 3.06 -23.61
C PHE A 689 11.28 2.30 -22.42
N PRO A 690 10.82 1.08 -22.12
CA PRO A 690 11.53 0.21 -21.18
C PRO A 690 12.94 -0.14 -21.70
N LEU A 691 13.89 -0.38 -20.79
CA LEU A 691 15.21 -0.86 -21.15
C LEU A 691 15.12 -2.22 -21.88
N GLU A 692 15.86 -2.37 -22.97
CA GLU A 692 15.94 -3.61 -23.73
C GLU A 692 16.64 -4.74 -22.92
N SER A 693 16.16 -5.99 -23.03
CA SER A 693 16.60 -7.11 -22.16
C SER A 693 18.05 -7.54 -22.37
N GLY A 694 18.70 -7.11 -23.45
CA GLY A 694 20.08 -7.48 -23.77
C GLY A 694 21.15 -6.76 -22.95
N LEU A 695 20.74 -5.90 -22.02
CA LEU A 695 21.62 -4.97 -21.32
C LEU A 695 21.88 -5.33 -19.83
N GLY A 696 21.52 -6.55 -19.42
CA GLY A 696 21.96 -7.13 -18.13
C GLY A 696 21.19 -6.66 -16.90
N GLN A 697 20.11 -5.88 -17.04
CA GLN A 697 19.22 -5.51 -15.94
C GLN A 697 17.90 -6.28 -15.98
N THR A 698 17.37 -6.62 -14.80
CA THR A 698 16.05 -7.23 -14.61
C THR A 698 15.06 -6.22 -14.05
N SER A 699 13.76 -6.52 -14.11
CA SER A 699 12.72 -5.71 -13.46
C SER A 699 11.52 -6.55 -13.03
N TRP A 700 10.69 -5.97 -12.16
CA TRP A 700 9.42 -6.58 -11.76
C TRP A 700 8.46 -6.80 -12.96
N ALA A 701 8.67 -6.10 -14.07
CA ALA A 701 7.86 -6.20 -15.29
C ALA A 701 8.43 -7.18 -16.34
N ASP A 702 9.48 -7.94 -16.03
CA ASP A 702 10.16 -8.80 -17.00
C ASP A 702 9.25 -9.84 -17.64
N ALA A 703 8.37 -10.44 -16.86
CA ALA A 703 7.42 -11.43 -17.37
C ALA A 703 6.44 -10.81 -18.38
N GLN A 704 5.94 -9.61 -18.07
CA GLN A 704 5.02 -8.85 -18.92
C GLN A 704 5.74 -8.38 -20.20
N LEU A 705 6.94 -7.80 -20.08
CA LEU A 705 7.74 -7.39 -21.23
C LEU A 705 8.08 -8.58 -22.15
N LYS A 706 8.40 -9.74 -21.57
CA LYS A 706 8.63 -10.98 -22.33
C LYS A 706 7.35 -11.44 -23.03
N ALA A 707 6.21 -11.42 -22.34
CA ALA A 707 4.91 -11.78 -22.90
C ALA A 707 4.48 -10.85 -24.06
N LEU A 708 4.96 -9.60 -24.07
CA LEU A 708 4.76 -8.64 -25.17
C LEU A 708 5.77 -8.78 -26.30
N GLY A 709 6.66 -9.78 -26.23
CA GLY A 709 7.74 -9.95 -27.20
C GLY A 709 8.79 -8.84 -27.14
N TYR A 710 8.80 -7.98 -26.12
CA TYR A 710 9.72 -6.84 -26.02
C TYR A 710 11.18 -7.28 -25.95
N ASN A 711 11.44 -8.43 -25.37
CA ASN A 711 12.81 -8.98 -25.27
C ASN A 711 13.39 -9.40 -26.62
N SER A 712 12.53 -9.72 -27.59
CA SER A 712 12.95 -10.21 -28.92
C SER A 712 12.74 -9.17 -30.02
N TYR A 713 11.70 -8.34 -29.89
CA TYR A 713 11.29 -7.35 -30.89
C TYR A 713 10.88 -6.02 -30.24
N PRO A 714 11.79 -5.32 -29.55
CA PRO A 714 11.47 -4.10 -28.80
C PRO A 714 10.82 -3.01 -29.68
N GLY A 715 11.22 -2.95 -30.96
CA GLY A 715 10.68 -2.03 -31.95
C GLY A 715 9.16 -2.11 -32.14
N GLN A 716 8.52 -3.25 -31.84
CA GLN A 716 7.05 -3.40 -31.94
C GLN A 716 6.34 -2.54 -30.88
N LEU A 717 6.71 -2.69 -29.61
CA LEU A 717 6.13 -1.91 -28.52
C LEU A 717 6.53 -0.43 -28.63
N GLN A 718 7.78 -0.15 -29.01
CA GLN A 718 8.25 1.23 -29.25
C GLN A 718 7.44 1.92 -30.35
N ALA A 719 7.14 1.21 -31.46
CA ALA A 719 6.28 1.73 -32.52
C ALA A 719 4.86 2.03 -32.00
N ALA A 720 4.30 1.15 -31.16
CA ALA A 720 3.00 1.41 -30.54
C ALA A 720 3.01 2.62 -29.60
N ILE A 721 4.04 2.79 -28.77
CA ILE A 721 4.16 3.95 -27.87
C ILE A 721 4.21 5.26 -28.65
N ARG A 722 4.99 5.33 -29.73
CA ARG A 722 5.02 6.48 -30.63
C ARG A 722 3.64 6.75 -31.25
N ALA A 723 2.95 5.70 -31.68
CA ALA A 723 1.62 5.82 -32.25
C ALA A 723 0.59 6.33 -31.23
N MET A 724 0.61 5.81 -30.00
CA MET A 724 -0.24 6.24 -28.89
C MET A 724 -0.02 7.73 -28.57
N TYR A 725 1.24 8.17 -28.49
CA TYR A 725 1.55 9.60 -28.32
C TYR A 725 0.90 10.46 -29.42
N LYS A 726 1.07 10.04 -30.68
CA LYS A 726 0.57 10.79 -31.85
C LYS A 726 -0.95 10.87 -31.92
N ILE A 727 -1.66 9.76 -31.68
CA ILE A 727 -3.12 9.70 -31.89
C ILE A 727 -3.96 9.97 -30.64
N ALA A 728 -3.32 9.98 -29.46
CA ALA A 728 -3.99 10.09 -28.16
C ALA A 728 -3.43 11.26 -27.36
N THR A 729 -2.21 11.17 -26.83
CA THR A 729 -1.65 12.19 -25.92
C THR A 729 -1.57 13.59 -26.55
N LYS A 730 -1.15 13.69 -27.83
CA LYS A 730 -1.12 14.96 -28.58
C LYS A 730 -2.49 15.58 -28.84
N GLU A 731 -3.56 14.77 -28.78
CA GLU A 731 -4.92 15.20 -29.09
C GLU A 731 -5.69 15.65 -27.84
N ILE A 732 -5.13 15.48 -26.64
CA ILE A 732 -5.79 15.89 -25.39
C ILE A 732 -5.99 17.40 -25.37
N ARG A 733 -7.20 17.83 -24.99
CA ARG A 733 -7.56 19.25 -24.80
C ARG A 733 -8.27 19.42 -23.46
N VAL A 734 -7.99 20.52 -22.78
CA VAL A 734 -8.66 20.88 -21.52
C VAL A 734 -9.15 22.32 -21.64
N ASP A 735 -10.46 22.52 -21.49
CA ASP A 735 -11.06 23.84 -21.66
C ASP A 735 -10.46 24.86 -20.69
N GLY A 736 -9.94 25.95 -21.25
CA GLY A 736 -9.35 27.07 -20.50
C GLY A 736 -7.91 26.87 -20.05
N THR A 737 -7.21 25.81 -20.48
CA THR A 737 -5.84 25.52 -20.07
C THR A 737 -4.99 25.06 -21.27
N GLU A 738 -3.76 25.58 -21.41
CA GLU A 738 -2.83 25.11 -22.44
C GLU A 738 -2.37 23.68 -22.12
N VAL A 739 -2.55 22.74 -23.05
CA VAL A 739 -2.07 21.36 -22.91
C VAL A 739 -0.81 21.18 -23.75
N VAL A 740 0.30 20.82 -23.09
CA VAL A 740 1.61 20.61 -23.71
C VAL A 740 1.95 19.10 -23.70
N PRO A 741 1.87 18.40 -24.84
CA PRO A 741 2.11 16.96 -24.88
C PRO A 741 3.61 16.62 -24.84
N CYS A 742 4.04 15.84 -23.84
CA CYS A 742 5.45 15.45 -23.66
C CYS A 742 5.70 13.97 -24.03
N ALA A 743 6.67 13.72 -24.93
CA ALA A 743 7.06 12.40 -25.36
C ALA A 743 8.26 11.87 -24.55
N LEU A 744 8.04 11.26 -23.38
CA LEU A 744 9.16 10.78 -22.54
C LEU A 744 9.99 9.67 -23.20
N HIS A 745 9.45 9.00 -24.24
CA HIS A 745 10.22 8.03 -25.03
C HIS A 745 11.31 8.64 -25.91
N GLU A 746 11.28 9.96 -26.12
CA GLU A 746 12.39 10.70 -26.75
C GLU A 746 13.49 11.02 -25.73
N VAL A 747 13.16 11.02 -24.43
CA VAL A 747 14.08 11.30 -23.33
C VAL A 747 14.80 10.03 -22.89
N LEU A 748 14.05 8.93 -22.67
CA LEU A 748 14.60 7.63 -22.32
C LEU A 748 14.28 6.62 -23.43
N ASP A 749 15.30 6.29 -24.21
CA ASP A 749 15.19 5.55 -25.46
C ASP A 749 15.24 4.02 -25.29
N GLY A 750 15.35 3.52 -24.06
CA GLY A 750 15.43 2.10 -23.75
C GLY A 750 16.77 1.44 -24.08
N LYS A 751 17.81 2.20 -24.44
CA LYS A 751 19.12 1.67 -24.85
C LYS A 751 20.24 1.96 -23.85
N SER A 752 20.08 2.98 -23.01
CA SER A 752 21.11 3.39 -22.06
C SER A 752 20.86 2.81 -20.66
N VAL A 753 21.62 1.80 -20.26
CA VAL A 753 21.55 1.20 -18.90
C VAL A 753 21.74 2.23 -17.81
N SER A 754 22.57 3.25 -18.07
CA SER A 754 22.87 4.30 -17.10
C SER A 754 21.66 5.15 -16.72
N ASP A 755 20.52 5.02 -17.41
CA ASP A 755 19.31 5.79 -17.13
C ASP A 755 18.26 5.00 -16.31
N TYR A 756 18.53 3.74 -16.00
CA TYR A 756 17.58 2.82 -15.38
C TYR A 756 18.16 2.16 -14.11
N THR A 757 17.32 2.04 -13.09
CA THR A 757 17.59 1.18 -11.91
C THR A 757 17.09 -0.23 -12.19
N ALA A 758 15.94 -0.31 -12.85
CA ALA A 758 15.34 -1.51 -13.38
C ALA A 758 14.76 -1.19 -14.76
N ARG A 759 14.48 -2.20 -15.59
CA ARG A 759 14.07 -1.97 -16.98
C ARG A 759 12.88 -1.05 -17.19
N VAL A 760 12.00 -0.90 -16.20
CA VAL A 760 10.82 -0.01 -16.25
C VAL A 760 10.89 1.11 -15.21
N GLU A 761 12.03 1.28 -14.54
CA GLU A 761 12.21 2.26 -13.47
C GLU A 761 13.48 3.09 -13.74
N PRO A 762 13.34 4.39 -14.04
CA PRO A 762 14.49 5.26 -14.22
C PRO A 762 15.32 5.34 -12.94
N ASN A 763 16.63 5.52 -13.09
CA ASN A 763 17.49 5.88 -11.96
C ASN A 763 17.63 7.40 -11.86
N GLU A 764 18.58 7.86 -11.04
CA GLU A 764 18.88 9.28 -10.85
C GLU A 764 19.23 9.99 -12.17
N SER A 765 20.02 9.37 -13.06
CA SER A 765 20.36 9.93 -14.38
C SER A 765 19.14 10.02 -15.28
N GLY A 766 18.32 8.97 -15.32
CA GLY A 766 17.07 8.97 -16.08
C GLY A 766 16.10 10.04 -15.59
N GLY A 767 15.93 10.15 -14.27
CA GLY A 767 15.12 11.19 -13.64
C GLY A 767 15.62 12.60 -13.92
N ARG A 768 16.95 12.81 -13.90
CA ARG A 768 17.57 14.09 -14.27
C ARG A 768 17.31 14.45 -15.73
N LYS A 769 17.40 13.50 -16.67
CA LYS A 769 17.09 13.75 -18.09
C LYS A 769 15.63 14.16 -18.30
N MET A 770 14.71 13.52 -17.59
CA MET A 770 13.29 13.91 -17.59
C MET A 770 13.09 15.33 -17.05
N ALA A 771 13.74 15.66 -15.93
CA ALA A 771 13.68 17.00 -15.36
C ALA A 771 14.21 18.06 -16.32
N VAL A 772 15.33 17.82 -17.01
CA VAL A 772 15.84 18.73 -18.05
C VAL A 772 14.79 18.94 -19.14
N LYS A 773 14.14 17.87 -19.62
CA LYS A 773 13.10 17.99 -20.64
C LYS A 773 11.91 18.82 -20.16
N PHE A 774 11.51 18.66 -18.91
CA PHE A 774 10.43 19.46 -18.33
C PHE A 774 10.81 20.93 -18.18
N VAL A 775 12.07 21.24 -17.80
CA VAL A 775 12.53 22.64 -17.74
C VAL A 775 12.49 23.31 -19.12
N GLU A 776 12.90 22.61 -20.19
CA GLU A 776 12.78 23.14 -21.56
C GLU A 776 11.33 23.52 -21.90
N LEU A 777 10.37 22.63 -21.60
CA LEU A 777 8.95 22.89 -21.84
C LEU A 777 8.41 24.01 -20.95
N LEU A 778 8.86 24.10 -19.70
CA LEU A 778 8.48 25.16 -18.77
C LEU A 778 9.02 26.51 -19.21
N ASP A 779 10.25 26.58 -19.71
CA ASP A 779 10.82 27.83 -20.22
C ASP A 779 10.00 28.37 -21.40
N GLU A 780 9.50 27.50 -22.30
CA GLU A 780 8.58 27.88 -23.37
C GLU A 780 7.22 28.39 -22.85
N ILE A 781 6.70 27.79 -21.78
CA ILE A 781 5.41 28.18 -21.16
C ILE A 781 5.55 29.50 -20.37
N ILE A 782 6.68 29.70 -19.69
CA ILE A 782 6.92 30.89 -18.85
C ILE A 782 7.23 32.12 -19.71
N GLN A 783 7.83 31.94 -20.88
CA GLN A 783 8.13 33.04 -21.81
C GLN A 783 6.90 33.56 -22.56
N LYS A 784 5.83 32.75 -22.66
CA LYS A 784 4.52 33.16 -23.18
C LYS A 784 3.74 33.94 -22.13
#